data_AF-A0A536A4R5-F1
#
_entry.id   AF-A0A536A4R5-F1
#
_cell.length_a   1.000
_cell.length_b   1.000
_cell.length_c   1.000
_cell.angle_alpha   90.00
_cell.angle_beta   90.00
_cell.angle_gamma   90.00
#
_symmetry.space_group_name_H-M   'P 1'
#
loop_
_entity.id
_entity.type
_entity.pdbx_description
1 polymer ?
#
loop_
_entity_poly.entity_id
_entity_poly.type
_entity_poly.pdbx_seq_one_letter_code
_entity_poly.pdbx_strand_id
1 'polypeptide(L)'
;MPAKRRSTTSRRRSDGAAREIPNFFDRLEWRCAGPYRGGRVSAVAGDPRDRNTFYFGSTGGGIWKTQDGGVYWENTTDGFFKRASVGAVGIASADPNVVYVGMGESCIRGNVSHGDGVYRSTDAGKTWSHLGLEDTKNIGRVRVHPEDPDTAYVAALGHAHGANRERGVFRTRDGGKTWKKVLYRNEKAGAVDLSMDPMNPRILYASFWEAVRRPWELVSGGEGSGLFRSTDGGDSWTEISRNKGLPKGLLGKIGVSASGAKSGRVYAIVEAEEGAVFRSDDFGETWDRGSEDRNLRQRAWHYHHIYAHPTDPETVWVLNVSAWRSDDGGKTFGELSIPHGDHHDLWIDPNDPKRIINGNDGGAVVTFNGGESWSSVYNQPTAEFYHVITDTQTPYRIYGAQQDNTTMTVPSRAAIAGITGADSFAVGGGEAGYIAVRADDPNVIFAGNYQGILTRYDRRTGQARNVMVWPESSAGEGAGALKYRMQWTAPTVHSPHDPNVLYHTGNHVFRTTDEGTTWERLSPDLTRNDKSKLGPSGGPITKDNTGAEYYCTVFAFAESPVERGVLCAGSDDGLLHVSRDDGKTWKNVTPAAIRPFSLVSIIEPSAHDPAVAFVATTRYKLDDFRPYLWKTTNYGRTWTKITNGIRADDFTRVIREDPTRRGLLYAGSETGVYVSFDDGGKWHRLGGNLPAVPIHDMTVKDSDLVLATHGRSFWLLDDLSPIRQLAASGGVKGKAHLFTPRPTIRFRTDFGFPQPPKIGKNYRMTGATIVTYRQVERKTGEKAQVNIDAGQNPPDGVIVSYWLRDKPEGDVKATFLDAKGKQIRQFTSAPAEPKEKKEQKPLTPEQKRSEEIKKAREPKVPKEQGLNRFAWNMRYPDAARVEDDPTWESAEATLAGPIAAPGQYRVRLEVDGERHEAPFEIQKDPRVSATQADFDAQFALRLRIRDKLTEVHETINAIRQVRGQVEGWEKRAEGSGGASRLKRPAAALKQKMSAVEEELIQVKAKSRQDTLNYPAKLNLKIGGLAMAVGSADFAPTKAMTAVFEDLSRRANAQLARWRAIAKDDVPAFDKLVRGSGVPAVSAVRERKREGRTELRRAASRCRGPRTCTPDPRWRGCPRPSSRTVTRRCRRRSRRRR
;
A
#
# COMPACT_ATOMS: atom_id res chain seq x y z
N MET A 1 81.58 6.22 6.15
CA MET A 1 80.54 5.76 7.10
C MET A 1 79.69 6.95 7.53
N PRO A 2 78.37 6.84 7.77
CA PRO A 2 77.45 5.79 7.30
C PRO A 2 76.22 6.34 6.53
N ALA A 3 75.62 5.42 5.79
CA ALA A 3 74.48 5.59 4.90
C ALA A 3 73.13 5.53 5.64
N LYS A 4 72.19 6.39 5.26
CA LYS A 4 70.76 6.26 5.57
C LYS A 4 70.06 5.51 4.43
N ARG A 5 69.58 4.29 4.68
CA ARG A 5 68.70 3.56 3.75
C ARG A 5 67.26 4.04 3.90
N ARG A 6 66.67 4.47 2.78
CA ARG A 6 65.23 4.64 2.57
C ARG A 6 64.53 3.27 2.60
N SER A 7 63.40 3.19 3.27
CA SER A 7 62.38 2.15 3.09
C SER A 7 61.07 2.84 2.78
N THR A 8 60.58 2.60 1.57
CA THR A 8 59.34 3.11 0.98
C THR A 8 58.16 2.21 1.34
N THR A 9 57.11 2.76 1.94
CA THR A 9 55.75 2.22 1.81
C THR A 9 54.77 3.38 1.65
N SER A 10 54.40 3.65 0.39
CA SER A 10 53.38 4.64 0.05
C SER A 10 52.00 4.10 0.44
N ARG A 11 51.43 4.59 1.53
CA ARG A 11 49.97 4.59 1.70
C ARG A 11 49.40 5.61 0.74
N ARG A 12 48.92 5.17 -0.43
CA ARG A 12 48.00 5.95 -1.25
C ARG A 12 46.72 6.16 -0.44
N ARG A 13 46.59 7.33 0.19
CA ARG A 13 45.28 7.91 0.49
C ARG A 13 44.67 8.27 -0.86
N SER A 14 43.69 7.49 -1.31
CA SER A 14 42.79 7.96 -2.36
C SER A 14 41.84 8.97 -1.69
N ASP A 15 42.09 10.25 -1.90
CA ASP A 15 41.14 11.30 -1.58
C ASP A 15 39.86 11.02 -2.39
N GLY A 16 38.82 10.60 -1.67
CA GLY A 16 37.52 10.30 -2.23
C GLY A 16 36.81 11.59 -2.62
N ALA A 17 36.86 11.94 -3.90
CA ALA A 17 35.87 12.83 -4.47
C ALA A 17 34.48 12.32 -4.07
N ALA A 18 33.66 13.19 -3.47
CA ALA A 18 32.33 12.83 -3.00
C ALA A 18 31.56 12.17 -4.16
N ARG A 19 31.19 10.90 -3.98
CA ARG A 19 30.39 10.14 -4.94
C ARG A 19 29.03 10.83 -5.04
N GLU A 20 28.83 11.64 -6.08
CA GLU A 20 27.50 12.09 -6.45
C GLU A 20 26.74 10.85 -6.95
N ILE A 21 25.74 10.41 -6.18
CA ILE A 21 24.78 9.41 -6.63
C ILE A 21 23.62 10.21 -7.26
N PRO A 22 23.55 10.35 -8.59
CA PRO A 22 22.50 11.12 -9.25
C PRO A 22 21.12 10.51 -8.98
N ASN A 23 20.05 11.30 -9.19
CA ASN A 23 18.61 10.98 -9.05
C ASN A 23 18.25 9.50 -9.33
N PHE A 24 18.46 8.63 -8.34
CA PHE A 24 18.30 7.18 -8.44
C PHE A 24 17.18 6.70 -7.51
N PHE A 25 17.17 7.19 -6.27
CA PHE A 25 16.31 6.67 -5.21
C PHE A 25 14.86 7.17 -5.28
N ASP A 26 14.60 8.34 -5.88
CA ASP A 26 13.27 8.96 -5.93
C ASP A 26 12.27 8.22 -6.83
N ARG A 27 12.73 7.16 -7.51
CA ARG A 27 11.95 6.38 -8.49
C ARG A 27 11.92 4.89 -8.19
N LEU A 28 12.31 4.51 -6.99
CA LEU A 28 12.09 3.15 -6.50
C LEU A 28 10.59 2.89 -6.39
N GLU A 29 10.20 1.66 -6.71
CA GLU A 29 8.81 1.20 -6.59
C GLU A 29 8.73 0.18 -5.46
N TRP A 30 8.12 0.61 -4.36
CA TRP A 30 7.72 -0.19 -3.22
C TRP A 30 6.28 -0.66 -3.37
N ARG A 31 5.97 -1.80 -2.77
CA ARG A 31 4.59 -2.32 -2.72
C ARG A 31 4.19 -2.65 -1.30
N CYS A 32 2.92 -2.41 -0.98
CA CYS A 32 2.29 -2.92 0.24
C CYS A 32 1.93 -4.40 0.03
N ALA A 33 2.52 -5.30 0.81
CA ALA A 33 2.18 -6.73 0.81
C ALA A 33 0.98 -7.06 1.71
N GLY A 34 0.52 -6.10 2.52
CA GLY A 34 -0.55 -6.29 3.50
C GLY A 34 -0.01 -6.68 4.88
N PRO A 35 -0.87 -7.18 5.78
CA PRO A 35 -2.30 -7.45 5.57
C PRO A 35 -3.13 -6.16 5.46
N TYR A 36 -4.32 -6.26 4.88
CA TYR A 36 -5.35 -5.21 4.96
C TYR A 36 -6.16 -5.42 6.24
N ARG A 37 -5.52 -5.08 7.36
CA ARG A 37 -6.09 -5.12 8.70
C ARG A 37 -5.80 -3.79 9.39
N GLY A 38 -6.84 -3.18 9.96
CA GLY A 38 -6.72 -1.92 10.65
C GLY A 38 -5.77 -2.00 11.85
N GLY A 39 -5.25 -0.84 12.20
CA GLY A 39 -4.44 -0.57 13.38
C GLY A 39 -4.94 0.72 14.00
N ARG A 40 -4.24 1.26 14.99
CA ARG A 40 -4.83 2.30 15.84
C ARG A 40 -5.25 3.57 15.08
N VAL A 41 -6.44 4.04 15.44
CA VAL A 41 -7.09 5.26 14.97
C VAL A 41 -7.42 6.16 16.16
N SER A 42 -6.83 7.34 16.17
CA SER A 42 -6.95 8.33 17.26
C SER A 42 -7.90 9.49 16.92
N ALA A 43 -8.31 9.61 15.66
CA ALA A 43 -9.12 10.72 15.18
C ALA A 43 -10.09 10.29 14.07
N VAL A 44 -11.35 10.71 14.16
CA VAL A 44 -12.39 10.44 13.16
C VAL A 44 -13.27 11.66 12.90
N ALA A 45 -13.79 11.76 11.69
CA ALA A 45 -14.76 12.79 11.33
C ALA A 45 -15.67 12.32 10.19
N GLY A 46 -16.88 12.86 10.11
CA GLY A 46 -17.80 12.65 8.99
C GLY A 46 -18.13 13.95 8.27
N ASP A 47 -18.42 13.85 6.97
CA ASP A 47 -19.02 14.96 6.23
C ASP A 47 -20.49 15.09 6.65
N PRO A 48 -20.94 16.23 7.19
CA PRO A 48 -22.34 16.39 7.63
C PRO A 48 -23.33 16.55 6.47
N ARG A 49 -22.86 16.73 5.23
CA ARG A 49 -23.68 16.92 4.01
C ARG A 49 -23.71 15.70 3.11
N ASP A 50 -22.62 14.95 3.04
CA ASP A 50 -22.53 13.69 2.30
C ASP A 50 -22.61 12.49 3.23
N ARG A 51 -23.74 11.77 3.16
CA ARG A 51 -24.06 10.61 4.00
C ARG A 51 -22.99 9.52 3.96
N ASN A 52 -22.24 9.35 2.87
CA ASN A 52 -21.31 8.24 2.73
C ASN A 52 -19.84 8.61 2.97
N THR A 53 -19.55 9.89 3.24
CA THR A 53 -18.18 10.37 3.35
C THR A 53 -17.72 10.46 4.81
N PHE A 54 -16.64 9.73 5.12
CA PHE A 54 -15.97 9.76 6.43
C PHE A 54 -14.46 9.78 6.28
N TYR A 55 -13.79 10.22 7.34
CA TYR A 55 -12.35 10.30 7.46
C TYR A 55 -11.90 9.69 8.77
N PHE A 56 -10.73 9.03 8.73
CA PHE A 56 -10.01 8.68 9.94
C PHE A 56 -8.53 9.03 9.83
N GLY A 57 -7.92 9.34 10.97
CA GLY A 57 -6.49 9.54 11.16
C GLY A 57 -5.86 8.36 11.87
N SER A 58 -4.90 7.72 11.21
CA SER A 58 -4.15 6.59 11.77
C SER A 58 -2.87 7.04 12.48
N THR A 59 -2.44 6.25 13.44
CA THR A 59 -1.22 6.45 14.23
C THR A 59 0.00 5.94 13.45
N GLY A 60 0.53 6.81 12.60
CA GLY A 60 1.63 6.51 11.67
C GLY A 60 1.16 6.21 10.24
N GLY A 61 -0.15 6.28 9.98
CA GLY A 61 -0.76 5.90 8.70
C GLY A 61 -1.36 7.02 7.86
N GLY A 62 -1.38 8.28 8.34
CA GLY A 62 -1.97 9.43 7.64
C GLY A 62 -3.51 9.47 7.69
N ILE A 63 -4.13 10.23 6.77
CA ILE A 63 -5.60 10.35 6.67
C ILE A 63 -6.15 9.44 5.60
N TRP A 64 -7.18 8.68 5.99
CA TRP A 64 -7.93 7.79 5.13
C TRP A 64 -9.35 8.32 4.94
N LYS A 65 -9.85 8.22 3.71
CA LYS A 65 -11.18 8.66 3.34
C LYS A 65 -11.97 7.50 2.75
N THR A 66 -13.25 7.41 3.12
CA THR A 66 -14.25 6.60 2.44
C THR A 66 -15.32 7.51 1.83
N GLN A 67 -15.94 7.07 0.74
CA GLN A 67 -17.10 7.72 0.13
C GLN A 67 -18.24 6.71 -0.12
N ASP A 68 -18.13 5.54 0.50
CA ASP A 68 -19.08 4.43 0.38
C ASP A 68 -19.44 3.85 1.75
N GLY A 69 -19.31 4.66 2.82
CA GLY A 69 -19.75 4.28 4.16
C GLY A 69 -18.86 3.24 4.84
N GLY A 70 -17.56 3.23 4.54
CA GLY A 70 -16.59 2.36 5.20
C GLY A 70 -16.35 1.02 4.50
N VAL A 71 -16.85 0.83 3.28
CA VAL A 71 -16.59 -0.38 2.48
C VAL A 71 -15.14 -0.37 1.96
N TYR A 72 -14.67 0.78 1.48
CA TYR A 72 -13.28 0.96 1.06
C TYR A 72 -12.70 2.26 1.61
N TRP A 73 -11.41 2.22 1.95
CA TRP A 73 -10.64 3.34 2.47
C TRP A 73 -9.46 3.65 1.57
N GLU A 74 -9.26 4.92 1.24
CA GLU A 74 -8.13 5.39 0.43
C GLU A 74 -7.35 6.46 1.18
N ASN A 75 -6.01 6.35 1.19
CA ASN A 75 -5.15 7.35 1.78
C ASN A 75 -5.18 8.64 0.93
N THR A 76 -5.25 9.78 1.61
CA THR A 76 -5.39 11.11 0.98
C THR A 76 -4.20 12.02 1.23
N THR A 77 -3.17 11.54 1.94
CA THR A 77 -2.06 12.35 2.47
C THR A 77 -0.68 11.95 1.94
N ASP A 78 -0.57 10.76 1.34
CA ASP A 78 0.65 10.27 0.72
C ASP A 78 1.14 11.28 -0.34
N GLY A 79 2.40 11.73 -0.20
CA GLY A 79 3.01 12.77 -1.05
C GLY A 79 2.82 14.22 -0.57
N PHE A 80 2.02 14.46 0.47
CA PHE A 80 1.84 15.79 1.07
C PHE A 80 2.40 15.89 2.48
N PHE A 81 2.11 14.91 3.33
CA PHE A 81 2.51 14.91 4.74
C PHE A 81 3.99 14.52 4.90
N LYS A 82 4.69 15.19 5.82
CA LYS A 82 6.10 14.87 6.16
C LYS A 82 6.21 13.83 7.29
N ARG A 83 5.15 13.68 8.09
CA ARG A 83 4.98 12.68 9.16
C ARG A 83 3.55 12.16 9.10
N ALA A 84 3.32 10.92 9.54
CA ALA A 84 2.03 10.25 9.32
C ALA A 84 1.22 9.95 10.59
N SER A 85 1.73 10.30 11.78
CA SER A 85 0.93 10.20 13.00
C SER A 85 -0.07 11.35 13.07
N VAL A 86 -1.36 11.02 13.15
CA VAL A 86 -2.47 11.96 13.26
C VAL A 86 -3.00 11.93 14.70
N GLY A 87 -3.31 13.10 15.26
CA GLY A 87 -3.94 13.22 16.58
C GLY A 87 -5.34 13.81 16.56
N ALA A 88 -5.71 14.55 15.51
CA ALA A 88 -7.01 15.18 15.41
C ALA A 88 -7.43 15.48 13.96
N VAL A 89 -8.75 15.39 13.69
CA VAL A 89 -9.36 15.80 12.42
C VAL A 89 -10.55 16.70 12.72
N GLY A 90 -10.65 17.83 12.03
CA GLY A 90 -11.77 18.75 12.12
C GLY A 90 -12.28 19.15 10.73
N ILE A 91 -13.56 18.96 10.47
CA ILE A 91 -14.22 19.34 9.20
C ILE A 91 -15.09 20.56 9.44
N ALA A 92 -15.05 21.53 8.53
CA ALA A 92 -15.90 22.72 8.63
C ALA A 92 -17.34 22.39 8.23
N SER A 93 -18.31 22.61 9.13
CA SER A 93 -19.73 22.38 8.80
C SER A 93 -20.26 23.34 7.73
N ALA A 94 -19.75 24.57 7.67
CA ALA A 94 -20.08 25.55 6.63
C ALA A 94 -19.51 25.21 5.23
N ASP A 95 -18.41 24.45 5.16
CA ASP A 95 -17.86 23.95 3.91
C ASP A 95 -17.05 22.66 4.14
N PRO A 96 -17.66 21.46 3.96
CA PRO A 96 -16.97 20.19 4.19
C PRO A 96 -15.77 19.91 3.27
N ASN A 97 -15.50 20.77 2.27
CA ASN A 97 -14.23 20.73 1.54
C ASN A 97 -13.05 21.18 2.39
N VAL A 98 -13.30 21.97 3.45
CA VAL A 98 -12.29 22.45 4.38
C VAL A 98 -12.09 21.45 5.51
N VAL A 99 -10.90 20.84 5.52
CA VAL A 99 -10.50 19.85 6.52
C VAL A 99 -9.19 20.30 7.16
N TYR A 100 -9.15 20.36 8.50
CA TYR A 100 -7.95 20.58 9.28
C TYR A 100 -7.51 19.29 9.95
N VAL A 101 -6.20 19.06 10.02
CA VAL A 101 -5.60 17.88 10.64
C VAL A 101 -4.50 18.32 11.58
N GLY A 102 -4.62 17.91 12.85
CA GLY A 102 -3.58 18.05 13.86
C GLY A 102 -2.73 16.79 13.91
N MET A 103 -1.41 16.95 13.84
CA MET A 103 -0.46 15.84 13.78
C MET A 103 0.06 15.44 15.18
N GLY A 104 0.37 14.16 15.31
CA GLY A 104 0.90 13.50 16.52
C GLY A 104 -0.14 13.27 17.59
N GLU A 105 -0.08 12.08 18.21
CA GLU A 105 -1.16 11.57 19.04
C GLU A 105 -1.10 12.10 20.48
N SER A 106 -2.25 12.49 21.04
CA SER A 106 -2.35 12.89 22.45
C SER A 106 -2.58 11.72 23.41
N CYS A 107 -2.91 10.52 22.90
CA CYS A 107 -3.03 9.30 23.70
C CYS A 107 -1.63 8.66 23.83
N ILE A 108 -0.81 9.22 24.73
CA ILE A 108 0.66 9.06 24.80
C ILE A 108 1.14 7.66 25.26
N ARG A 109 0.87 6.63 24.46
CA ARG A 109 1.42 5.28 24.66
C ARG A 109 2.95 5.29 24.56
N GLY A 110 3.60 4.28 25.13
CA GLY A 110 5.06 4.16 25.16
C GLY A 110 5.77 4.15 23.80
N ASN A 111 5.06 3.93 22.69
CA ASN A 111 5.56 3.92 21.32
C ASN A 111 4.91 4.99 20.42
N VAL A 112 4.34 6.05 21.00
CA VAL A 112 3.74 7.16 20.25
C VAL A 112 4.75 7.80 19.28
N SER A 113 4.25 8.17 18.09
CA SER A 113 5.01 8.89 17.06
C SER A 113 4.62 10.36 17.07
N HIS A 114 5.56 11.24 16.78
CA HIS A 114 5.31 12.68 16.87
C HIS A 114 4.87 13.27 15.53
N GLY A 115 4.04 14.29 15.61
CA GLY A 115 3.62 15.11 14.48
C GLY A 115 4.59 16.25 14.16
N ASP A 116 4.17 17.02 13.16
CA ASP A 116 4.85 18.21 12.66
C ASP A 116 3.89 19.41 12.53
N GLY A 117 2.83 19.49 13.35
CA GLY A 117 1.94 20.64 13.42
C GLY A 117 0.58 20.42 12.76
N VAL A 118 0.11 21.38 11.96
CA VAL A 118 -1.24 21.36 11.38
C VAL A 118 -1.21 21.35 9.86
N TYR A 119 -2.09 20.58 9.24
CA TYR A 119 -2.36 20.61 7.80
C TYR A 119 -3.81 21.03 7.51
N ARG A 120 -4.04 21.60 6.33
CA ARG A 120 -5.37 21.96 5.84
C ARG A 120 -5.56 21.56 4.37
N SER A 121 -6.74 21.06 4.06
CA SER A 121 -7.26 20.89 2.70
C SER A 121 -8.45 21.82 2.49
N THR A 122 -8.64 22.28 1.25
CA THR A 122 -9.83 23.06 0.81
C THR A 122 -10.57 22.37 -0.34
N ASP A 123 -10.25 21.11 -0.60
CA ASP A 123 -10.80 20.32 -1.71
C ASP A 123 -11.17 18.89 -1.27
N ALA A 124 -11.57 18.76 0.01
CA ALA A 124 -12.01 17.52 0.65
C ALA A 124 -10.91 16.44 0.68
N GLY A 125 -9.67 16.84 0.94
CA GLY A 125 -8.50 15.98 1.11
C GLY A 125 -7.77 15.60 -0.18
N LYS A 126 -8.04 16.24 -1.33
CA LYS A 126 -7.31 15.93 -2.57
C LYS A 126 -5.92 16.56 -2.57
N THR A 127 -5.79 17.75 -1.97
CA THR A 127 -4.52 18.45 -1.75
C THR A 127 -4.45 19.01 -0.32
N TRP A 128 -3.22 19.16 0.18
CA TRP A 128 -2.95 19.60 1.55
C TRP A 128 -1.88 20.69 1.59
N SER A 129 -2.05 21.63 2.51
CA SER A 129 -1.08 22.68 2.85
C SER A 129 -0.69 22.55 4.32
N HIS A 130 0.61 22.69 4.61
CA HIS A 130 1.14 22.73 5.99
C HIS A 130 1.01 24.14 6.57
N LEU A 131 0.58 24.26 7.82
CA LEU A 131 0.14 25.51 8.47
C LEU A 131 0.96 25.91 9.71
N GLY A 132 2.13 25.31 9.92
CA GLY A 132 2.98 25.57 11.09
C GLY A 132 2.56 24.80 12.35
N LEU A 133 2.98 25.30 13.52
CA LEU A 133 2.85 24.65 14.84
C LEU A 133 3.70 23.37 15.00
N GLU A 134 4.86 23.33 14.36
CA GLU A 134 5.73 22.14 14.25
C GLU A 134 6.26 21.62 15.59
N ASP A 135 6.36 22.49 16.59
CA ASP A 135 6.90 22.16 17.91
C ASP A 135 5.83 21.79 18.94
N THR A 136 4.55 21.75 18.53
CA THR A 136 3.50 21.18 19.39
C THR A 136 3.66 19.66 19.53
N LYS A 137 4.15 18.99 18.48
CA LYS A 137 4.38 17.54 18.36
C LYS A 137 3.15 16.65 18.53
N ASN A 138 2.30 16.88 19.53
CA ASN A 138 1.09 16.10 19.80
C ASN A 138 -0.10 17.04 19.94
N ILE A 139 -1.09 16.86 19.09
CA ILE A 139 -2.31 17.68 19.03
C ILE A 139 -3.51 16.77 19.33
N GLY A 140 -4.25 17.07 20.39
CA GLY A 140 -5.36 16.23 20.83
C GLY A 140 -6.69 16.55 20.16
N ARG A 141 -6.94 17.82 19.80
CA ARG A 141 -8.20 18.23 19.14
C ARG A 141 -8.01 19.40 18.18
N VAL A 142 -8.84 19.39 17.14
CA VAL A 142 -9.10 20.53 16.25
C VAL A 142 -10.60 20.80 16.21
N ARG A 143 -10.99 22.06 16.38
CA ARG A 143 -12.39 22.51 16.25
C ARG A 143 -12.47 23.65 15.26
N VAL A 144 -13.35 23.51 14.27
CA VAL A 144 -13.58 24.54 13.24
C VAL A 144 -14.87 25.27 13.58
N HIS A 145 -14.88 26.59 13.43
CA HIS A 145 -16.08 27.39 13.67
C HIS A 145 -17.21 26.93 12.72
N PRO A 146 -18.45 26.74 13.21
CA PRO A 146 -19.52 26.13 12.43
C PRO A 146 -19.94 26.95 11.20
N GLU A 147 -19.77 28.27 11.27
CA GLU A 147 -20.18 29.24 10.24
C GLU A 147 -18.99 29.88 9.50
N ASP A 148 -17.75 29.65 9.94
CA ASP A 148 -16.54 30.28 9.37
C ASP A 148 -15.40 29.26 9.23
N PRO A 149 -15.18 28.70 8.02
CA PRO A 149 -14.12 27.71 7.78
C PRO A 149 -12.68 28.22 7.97
N ASP A 150 -12.46 29.53 8.10
CA ASP A 150 -11.12 30.13 8.31
C ASP A 150 -10.80 30.34 9.80
N THR A 151 -11.81 30.25 10.68
CA THR A 151 -11.63 30.24 12.13
C THR A 151 -11.56 28.81 12.66
N ALA A 152 -10.43 28.46 13.27
CA ALA A 152 -10.21 27.14 13.86
C ALA A 152 -9.35 27.22 15.12
N TYR A 153 -9.49 26.21 15.97
CA TYR A 153 -8.83 26.09 17.26
C TYR A 153 -8.10 24.75 17.35
N VAL A 154 -6.93 24.75 17.98
CA VAL A 154 -6.06 23.60 18.16
C VAL A 154 -5.77 23.43 19.65
N ALA A 155 -6.06 22.26 20.20
CA ALA A 155 -5.61 21.85 21.53
C ALA A 155 -4.29 21.09 21.41
N ALA A 156 -3.19 21.75 21.77
CA ALA A 156 -1.85 21.20 21.72
C ALA A 156 -1.43 20.68 23.09
N LEU A 157 -1.21 19.36 23.19
CA LEU A 157 -0.66 18.74 24.38
C LEU A 157 0.79 19.16 24.55
N GLY A 158 1.57 19.21 23.47
CA GLY A 158 3.01 19.47 23.52
C GLY A 158 3.85 18.19 23.45
N HIS A 159 5.09 18.30 23.91
CA HIS A 159 6.02 17.18 23.97
C HIS A 159 5.56 16.14 25.01
N ALA A 160 5.28 14.91 24.57
CA ALA A 160 4.89 13.82 25.49
C ALA A 160 6.05 13.41 26.42
N HIS A 161 7.29 13.64 26.01
CA HIS A 161 8.50 13.09 26.64
C HIS A 161 9.34 14.13 27.41
N GLY A 162 8.93 15.40 27.40
CA GLY A 162 9.70 16.50 27.98
C GLY A 162 8.84 17.75 28.15
N ALA A 163 9.36 18.77 28.83
CA ALA A 163 8.69 20.07 28.96
C ALA A 163 8.90 20.91 27.69
N ASN A 164 7.89 21.68 27.27
CA ASN A 164 8.01 22.62 26.15
C ASN A 164 6.98 23.77 26.26
N ARG A 165 7.21 24.89 25.57
CA ARG A 165 6.34 26.08 25.64
C ARG A 165 5.18 26.06 24.65
N GLU A 166 5.27 25.24 23.61
CA GLU A 166 4.31 25.12 22.51
C GLU A 166 3.18 24.17 22.91
N ARG A 167 2.50 24.54 24.00
CA ARG A 167 1.32 23.88 24.57
C ARG A 167 0.15 24.85 24.66
N GLY A 168 -1.05 24.31 24.82
CA GLY A 168 -2.26 25.07 25.11
C GLY A 168 -3.20 25.19 23.91
N VAL A 169 -4.06 26.21 23.93
CA VAL A 169 -5.04 26.43 22.86
C VAL A 169 -4.52 27.49 21.90
N PHE A 170 -4.46 27.15 20.61
CA PHE A 170 -4.12 28.06 19.52
C PHE A 170 -5.35 28.33 18.67
N ARG A 171 -5.50 29.56 18.18
CA ARG A 171 -6.59 29.98 17.30
C ARG A 171 -6.07 30.64 16.04
N THR A 172 -6.64 30.27 14.90
CA THR A 172 -6.56 31.02 13.64
C THR A 172 -7.89 31.71 13.36
N ARG A 173 -7.84 32.83 12.63
CA ARG A 173 -9.01 33.50 12.01
C ARG A 173 -8.80 33.75 10.50
N ASP A 174 -7.74 33.18 9.90
CA ASP A 174 -7.32 33.46 8.52
C ASP A 174 -6.98 32.17 7.72
N GLY A 175 -7.57 31.04 8.13
CA GLY A 175 -7.36 29.76 7.47
C GLY A 175 -6.04 29.05 7.83
N GLY A 176 -5.39 29.46 8.92
CA GLY A 176 -4.15 28.88 9.45
C GLY A 176 -2.89 29.56 8.94
N LYS A 177 -2.99 30.76 8.36
CA LYS A 177 -1.82 31.56 7.98
C LYS A 177 -1.13 32.12 9.22
N THR A 178 -1.91 32.46 10.25
CA THR A 178 -1.39 32.89 11.55
C THR A 178 -2.11 32.18 12.70
N TRP A 179 -1.37 31.95 13.80
CA TRP A 179 -1.87 31.30 15.00
C TRP A 179 -1.62 32.18 16.23
N LYS A 180 -2.68 32.48 16.99
CA LYS A 180 -2.60 33.13 18.30
C LYS A 180 -2.71 32.08 19.40
N LYS A 181 -1.75 32.01 20.32
CA LYS A 181 -1.89 31.22 21.56
C LYS A 181 -2.87 31.96 22.48
N VAL A 182 -4.06 31.40 22.65
CA VAL A 182 -5.18 32.05 23.37
C VAL A 182 -5.40 31.53 24.78
N LEU A 183 -4.87 30.34 25.10
CA LEU A 183 -4.84 29.81 26.47
C LEU A 183 -3.55 29.03 26.70
N TYR A 184 -2.87 29.30 27.81
CA TYR A 184 -1.62 28.67 28.21
C TYR A 184 -1.58 28.51 29.73
N ARG A 185 -0.99 27.40 30.21
CA ARG A 185 -0.87 27.12 31.64
C ARG A 185 0.59 27.12 32.08
N ASN A 186 1.39 26.17 31.59
CA ASN A 186 2.82 26.07 31.87
C ASN A 186 3.50 25.11 30.86
N GLU A 187 4.78 24.78 31.06
CA GLU A 187 5.57 23.94 30.14
C GLU A 187 5.35 22.42 30.30
N LYS A 188 4.58 21.99 31.30
CA LYS A 188 4.31 20.57 31.64
C LYS A 188 2.86 20.15 31.36
N ALA A 189 1.94 21.11 31.31
CA ALA A 189 0.52 20.88 31.06
C ALA A 189 0.09 21.51 29.75
N GLY A 190 -0.54 20.72 28.88
CA GLY A 190 -1.05 21.18 27.60
C GLY A 190 -2.54 20.88 27.42
N ALA A 191 -3.14 21.55 26.44
CA ALA A 191 -4.55 21.34 26.12
C ALA A 191 -4.71 19.99 25.42
N VAL A 192 -5.57 19.12 25.93
CA VAL A 192 -5.75 17.75 25.43
C VAL A 192 -7.13 17.50 24.83
N ASP A 193 -8.16 18.19 25.32
CA ASP A 193 -9.50 18.17 24.77
C ASP A 193 -10.04 19.60 24.60
N LEU A 194 -10.94 19.76 23.63
CA LEU A 194 -11.56 21.04 23.29
C LEU A 194 -12.97 20.80 22.78
N SER A 195 -13.94 21.39 23.46
CA SER A 195 -15.35 21.36 23.07
C SER A 195 -15.83 22.77 22.73
N MET A 196 -16.61 22.87 21.67
CA MET A 196 -17.27 24.10 21.24
C MET A 196 -18.77 23.86 21.33
N ASP A 197 -19.50 24.78 21.96
CA ASP A 197 -20.96 24.72 21.97
C ASP A 197 -21.46 24.97 20.53
N PRO A 198 -22.14 23.98 19.91
CA PRO A 198 -22.59 24.12 18.53
C PRO A 198 -23.77 25.09 18.39
N MET A 199 -24.49 25.42 19.46
CA MET A 199 -25.56 26.43 19.47
C MET A 199 -25.02 27.85 19.67
N ASN A 200 -23.86 28.00 20.31
CA ASN A 200 -23.20 29.29 20.50
C ASN A 200 -21.67 29.14 20.49
N PRO A 201 -21.02 29.28 19.32
CA PRO A 201 -19.59 29.00 19.16
C PRO A 201 -18.65 29.99 19.89
N ARG A 202 -19.20 31.01 20.59
CA ARG A 202 -18.42 31.82 21.54
C ARG A 202 -18.10 31.06 22.84
N ILE A 203 -18.90 30.04 23.16
CA ILE A 203 -18.71 29.21 24.35
C ILE A 203 -17.80 28.05 24.00
N LEU A 204 -16.65 27.99 24.68
CA LEU A 204 -15.63 26.97 24.48
C LEU A 204 -15.23 26.37 25.83
N TYR A 205 -14.94 25.08 25.85
CA TYR A 205 -14.38 24.37 26.99
C TYR A 205 -13.06 23.73 26.60
N ALA A 206 -12.00 23.96 27.37
CA ALA A 206 -10.69 23.37 27.12
C ALA A 206 -10.19 22.67 28.38
N SER A 207 -9.71 21.44 28.24
CA SER A 207 -9.05 20.72 29.34
C SER A 207 -7.54 20.74 29.17
N PHE A 208 -6.85 20.97 30.29
CA PHE A 208 -5.40 20.87 30.39
C PHE A 208 -5.04 19.60 31.15
N TRP A 209 -3.99 18.94 30.68
CA TRP A 209 -3.46 17.72 31.26
C TRP A 209 -1.96 17.85 31.49
N GLU A 210 -1.54 17.77 32.76
CA GLU A 210 -0.14 17.61 33.12
C GLU A 210 0.23 16.13 33.03
N ALA A 211 1.11 15.81 32.07
CA ALA A 211 1.62 14.45 31.91
C ALA A 211 3.00 14.41 31.27
N VAL A 212 3.75 13.36 31.61
CA VAL A 212 5.02 13.03 30.96
C VAL A 212 5.14 11.51 30.82
N ARG A 213 5.54 11.06 29.63
CA ARG A 213 5.86 9.67 29.33
C ARG A 213 7.37 9.53 29.21
N ARG A 214 7.99 8.82 30.14
CA ARG A 214 9.41 8.43 30.09
C ARG A 214 9.52 6.97 29.65
N PRO A 215 10.73 6.46 29.34
CA PRO A 215 10.89 5.06 28.97
C PRO A 215 10.39 4.07 30.04
N TRP A 216 10.54 4.42 31.31
CA TRP A 216 10.26 3.55 32.48
C TRP A 216 9.00 3.91 33.27
N GLU A 217 8.33 5.02 32.92
CA GLU A 217 7.12 5.44 33.64
C GLU A 217 6.26 6.39 32.82
N LEU A 218 4.96 6.35 33.09
CA LEU A 218 4.03 7.43 32.83
C LEU A 218 3.75 8.16 34.15
N VAL A 219 3.62 9.48 34.08
CA VAL A 219 3.02 10.27 35.17
C VAL A 219 1.80 10.98 34.60
N SER A 220 0.61 10.65 35.11
CA SER A 220 -0.67 11.31 34.78
C SER A 220 -1.19 12.13 35.96
N GLY A 221 -1.45 13.41 35.72
CA GLY A 221 -2.03 14.33 36.69
C GLY A 221 -1.02 15.17 37.46
N GLY A 222 -1.43 16.40 37.78
CA GLY A 222 -0.57 17.45 38.32
C GLY A 222 -1.37 18.73 38.57
N GLU A 223 -0.74 19.72 39.22
CA GLU A 223 -1.38 21.02 39.51
C GLU A 223 -1.70 21.82 38.23
N GLY A 224 -1.02 21.52 37.13
CA GLY A 224 -1.30 22.08 35.82
C GLY A 224 -2.58 21.56 35.14
N SER A 225 -3.13 20.44 35.59
CA SER A 225 -4.37 19.89 35.02
C SER A 225 -5.60 20.71 35.44
N GLY A 226 -6.56 20.88 34.54
CA GLY A 226 -7.76 21.67 34.84
C GLY A 226 -8.74 21.81 33.67
N LEU A 227 -9.89 22.42 33.94
CA LEU A 227 -10.95 22.69 32.99
C LEU A 227 -11.21 24.20 32.92
N PHE A 228 -11.25 24.75 31.71
CA PHE A 228 -11.44 26.17 31.44
C PHE A 228 -12.65 26.38 30.55
N ARG A 229 -13.33 27.52 30.73
CA ARG A 229 -14.43 27.98 29.90
C ARG A 229 -14.16 29.37 29.35
N SER A 230 -14.44 29.57 28.08
CA SER A 230 -14.56 30.87 27.42
C SER A 230 -16.03 31.15 27.10
N THR A 231 -16.44 32.42 27.09
CA THR A 231 -17.75 32.87 26.61
C THR A 231 -17.66 33.91 25.48
N ASP A 232 -16.46 34.21 24.99
CA ASP A 232 -16.16 35.27 24.00
C ASP A 232 -15.36 34.77 22.79
N GLY A 233 -15.40 33.47 22.49
CA GLY A 233 -14.63 32.89 21.38
C GLY A 233 -13.14 32.75 21.67
N GLY A 234 -12.79 32.57 22.94
CA GLY A 234 -11.45 32.28 23.43
C GLY A 234 -10.57 33.51 23.55
N ASP A 235 -11.12 34.72 23.56
CA ASP A 235 -10.35 35.93 23.85
C ASP A 235 -10.06 36.06 25.36
N SER A 236 -10.92 35.49 26.22
CA SER A 236 -10.68 35.31 27.65
C SER A 236 -11.16 33.94 28.16
N TRP A 237 -10.61 33.47 29.29
CA TRP A 237 -10.91 32.15 29.86
C TRP A 237 -11.03 32.20 31.39
N THR A 238 -12.03 31.51 31.92
CA THR A 238 -12.24 31.29 33.35
C THR A 238 -11.91 29.84 33.69
N GLU A 239 -11.10 29.61 34.72
CA GLU A 239 -10.89 28.27 35.25
C GLU A 239 -12.12 27.83 36.07
N ILE A 240 -12.69 26.67 35.72
CA ILE A 240 -13.89 26.11 36.37
C ILE A 240 -13.59 24.75 37.03
N SER A 241 -12.32 24.33 37.09
CA SER A 241 -11.85 23.05 37.65
C SER A 241 -12.31 22.77 39.09
N ARG A 242 -12.64 23.81 39.85
CA ARG A 242 -12.95 23.75 41.30
C ARG A 242 -14.37 24.19 41.63
N ASN A 243 -15.21 24.39 40.62
CA ASN A 243 -16.62 24.75 40.80
C ASN A 243 -17.37 23.68 41.63
N LYS A 244 -18.53 24.07 42.17
CA LYS A 244 -19.31 23.22 43.08
C LYS A 244 -19.69 21.92 42.37
N GLY A 245 -19.42 20.77 43.01
CA GLY A 245 -19.71 19.43 42.49
C GLY A 245 -18.50 18.69 41.92
N LEU A 246 -17.46 19.40 41.44
CA LEU A 246 -16.23 18.77 40.92
C LEU A 246 -15.24 18.35 42.03
N PRO A 247 -14.33 17.40 41.74
CA PRO A 247 -13.33 16.95 42.71
C PRO A 247 -12.41 18.07 43.23
N LYS A 248 -12.08 18.03 44.52
CA LYS A 248 -11.18 18.99 45.17
C LYS A 248 -9.70 18.59 45.15
N GLY A 249 -9.42 17.29 45.00
CA GLY A 249 -8.06 16.73 44.95
C GLY A 249 -7.32 16.99 43.65
N LEU A 250 -6.23 16.26 43.45
CA LEU A 250 -5.43 16.32 42.23
C LEU A 250 -6.25 15.90 41.01
N LEU A 251 -6.07 16.61 39.90
CA LEU A 251 -6.76 16.33 38.63
C LEU A 251 -5.79 15.75 37.61
N GLY A 252 -6.30 14.82 36.81
CA GLY A 252 -5.64 14.23 35.66
C GLY A 252 -6.29 14.67 34.35
N LYS A 253 -6.34 13.76 33.37
CA LYS A 253 -6.99 14.02 32.07
C LYS A 253 -8.49 14.24 32.26
N ILE A 254 -9.04 15.22 31.54
CA ILE A 254 -10.48 15.52 31.52
C ILE A 254 -10.98 15.49 30.08
N GLY A 255 -11.99 14.68 29.82
CA GLY A 255 -12.80 14.76 28.59
C GLY A 255 -13.98 15.70 28.82
N VAL A 256 -14.34 16.52 27.83
CA VAL A 256 -15.45 17.48 27.95
C VAL A 256 -16.27 17.58 26.67
N SER A 257 -17.60 17.67 26.81
CA SER A 257 -18.53 17.80 25.68
C SER A 257 -19.72 18.70 26.01
N ALA A 258 -19.82 19.84 25.34
CA ALA A 258 -21.02 20.67 25.34
C ALA A 258 -22.13 19.99 24.53
N SER A 259 -23.36 20.00 25.04
CA SER A 259 -24.50 19.39 24.36
C SER A 259 -25.04 20.29 23.25
N GLY A 260 -25.22 19.73 22.06
CA GLY A 260 -25.96 20.41 20.98
C GLY A 260 -27.48 20.37 21.16
N ALA A 261 -27.97 19.55 22.09
CA ALA A 261 -29.40 19.31 22.30
C ALA A 261 -30.02 20.25 23.34
N LYS A 262 -29.21 20.81 24.26
CA LYS A 262 -29.67 21.70 25.32
C LYS A 262 -28.59 22.71 25.68
N SER A 263 -28.88 23.99 25.47
CA SER A 263 -28.01 25.09 25.90
C SER A 263 -27.75 25.03 27.40
N GLY A 264 -26.50 25.28 27.81
CA GLY A 264 -26.04 25.18 29.19
C GLY A 264 -25.63 23.77 29.64
N ARG A 265 -26.07 22.72 28.92
CA ARG A 265 -25.72 21.32 29.24
C ARG A 265 -24.28 21.01 28.82
N VAL A 266 -23.46 20.56 29.77
CA VAL A 266 -22.09 20.10 29.52
C VAL A 266 -21.82 18.83 30.29
N TYR A 267 -21.17 17.88 29.64
CA TYR A 267 -20.68 16.64 30.26
C TYR A 267 -19.17 16.68 30.41
N ALA A 268 -18.66 16.13 31.51
CA ALA A 268 -17.24 15.94 31.73
C ALA A 268 -16.95 14.55 32.33
N ILE A 269 -15.84 13.94 31.94
CA ILE A 269 -15.29 12.77 32.64
C ILE A 269 -13.92 13.14 33.19
N VAL A 270 -13.74 12.95 34.50
CA VAL A 270 -12.60 13.54 35.23
C VAL A 270 -11.76 12.43 35.87
N GLU A 271 -10.48 12.38 35.50
CA GLU A 271 -9.48 11.60 36.24
C GLU A 271 -9.16 12.31 37.56
N ALA A 272 -9.56 11.68 38.67
CA ALA A 272 -9.24 12.07 40.04
C ALA A 272 -9.48 10.86 40.96
N GLU A 273 -8.99 10.90 42.20
CA GLU A 273 -9.34 9.91 43.24
C GLU A 273 -10.88 9.80 43.37
N GLU A 274 -11.53 10.96 43.49
CA GLU A 274 -13.00 11.12 43.50
C GLU A 274 -13.58 11.34 42.10
N GLY A 275 -12.93 10.79 41.06
CA GLY A 275 -13.35 10.94 39.66
C GLY A 275 -14.68 10.25 39.34
N ALA A 276 -15.42 10.83 38.40
CA ALA A 276 -16.73 10.35 37.94
C ALA A 276 -17.05 10.94 36.54
N VAL A 277 -18.20 10.56 35.99
CA VAL A 277 -18.89 11.36 34.98
C VAL A 277 -19.64 12.48 35.69
N PHE A 278 -19.56 13.69 35.16
CA PHE A 278 -20.19 14.89 35.69
C PHE A 278 -21.03 15.56 34.63
N ARG A 279 -22.07 16.25 35.08
CA ARG A 279 -23.02 16.95 34.22
C ARG A 279 -23.34 18.31 34.81
N SER A 280 -23.29 19.36 34.01
CA SER A 280 -23.75 20.70 34.35
C SER A 280 -24.93 21.08 33.46
N ASP A 281 -25.82 21.92 33.97
CA ASP A 281 -26.95 22.53 33.24
C ASP A 281 -26.82 24.07 33.13
N ASP A 282 -25.76 24.64 33.69
CA ASP A 282 -25.55 26.08 33.86
C ASP A 282 -24.16 26.52 33.34
N PHE A 283 -23.74 25.93 32.21
CA PHE A 283 -22.47 26.24 31.55
C PHE A 283 -21.23 25.92 32.39
N GLY A 284 -21.33 25.02 33.37
CA GLY A 284 -20.24 24.58 34.23
C GLY A 284 -20.09 25.36 35.54
N GLU A 285 -21.06 26.18 35.94
CA GLU A 285 -21.06 26.87 37.24
C GLU A 285 -21.29 25.89 38.40
N THR A 286 -22.20 24.93 38.22
CA THR A 286 -22.45 23.83 39.14
C THR A 286 -22.52 22.49 38.42
N TRP A 287 -22.08 21.43 39.09
CA TRP A 287 -21.97 20.09 38.53
C TRP A 287 -22.69 19.06 39.39
N ASP A 288 -23.54 18.27 38.74
CA ASP A 288 -24.08 17.02 39.27
C ASP A 288 -23.07 15.90 39.06
N ARG A 289 -22.86 15.10 40.10
CA ARG A 289 -22.06 13.86 40.03
C ARG A 289 -22.94 12.74 39.49
N GLY A 290 -22.53 12.15 38.36
CA GLY A 290 -23.19 11.02 37.70
C GLY A 290 -22.52 9.69 38.04
N SER A 291 -22.30 8.84 37.04
CA SER A 291 -21.72 7.50 37.23
C SER A 291 -20.30 7.54 37.79
N GLU A 292 -20.06 6.74 38.83
CA GLU A 292 -18.75 6.51 39.44
C GLU A 292 -18.11 5.20 38.95
N ASP A 293 -18.71 4.51 37.98
CA ASP A 293 -18.18 3.24 37.49
C ASP A 293 -16.72 3.40 37.03
N ARG A 294 -15.84 2.56 37.57
CA ARG A 294 -14.41 2.58 37.26
C ARG A 294 -14.12 2.10 35.85
N ASN A 295 -15.01 1.30 35.23
CA ASN A 295 -14.87 0.86 33.84
C ASN A 295 -14.86 2.04 32.85
N LEU A 296 -15.54 3.14 33.20
CA LEU A 296 -15.56 4.37 32.40
C LEU A 296 -14.24 5.15 32.49
N ARG A 297 -13.41 4.86 33.50
CA ARG A 297 -12.30 5.73 33.95
C ARG A 297 -10.96 4.99 34.05
N GLN A 298 -10.83 3.84 33.40
CA GLN A 298 -9.56 3.12 33.33
C GLN A 298 -8.55 3.90 32.45
N ARG A 299 -7.25 3.75 32.75
CA ARG A 299 -6.11 4.23 31.95
C ARG A 299 -6.35 5.60 31.29
N ALA A 300 -6.61 6.62 32.11
CA ALA A 300 -7.07 7.92 31.62
C ALA A 300 -6.16 8.55 30.56
N TRP A 301 -4.86 8.39 30.70
CA TRP A 301 -3.87 8.82 29.72
C TRP A 301 -4.14 8.29 28.30
N HIS A 302 -4.70 7.09 28.17
CA HIS A 302 -5.03 6.45 26.90
C HIS A 302 -6.43 6.81 26.43
N TYR A 303 -7.40 6.97 27.35
CA TYR A 303 -8.81 7.22 27.03
C TYR A 303 -9.36 8.52 27.67
N HIS A 304 -10.50 8.46 28.37
CA HIS A 304 -11.22 9.61 28.94
C HIS A 304 -11.79 10.57 27.89
N HIS A 305 -12.53 10.02 26.93
CA HIS A 305 -13.30 10.82 25.99
C HIS A 305 -14.80 10.71 26.28
N ILE A 306 -15.51 11.83 26.20
CA ILE A 306 -16.95 11.91 26.43
C ILE A 306 -17.61 12.70 25.29
N TYR A 307 -18.76 12.24 24.80
CA TYR A 307 -19.47 12.84 23.67
C TYR A 307 -20.95 12.98 23.99
N ALA A 308 -21.48 14.20 23.97
CA ALA A 308 -22.91 14.44 24.10
C ALA A 308 -23.63 14.08 22.79
N HIS A 309 -24.85 13.56 22.89
CA HIS A 309 -25.71 13.38 21.72
C HIS A 309 -26.08 14.74 21.11
N PRO A 310 -26.03 14.89 19.77
CA PRO A 310 -26.25 16.19 19.14
C PRO A 310 -27.70 16.69 19.28
N THR A 311 -28.68 15.78 19.38
CA THR A 311 -30.11 16.15 19.44
C THR A 311 -30.89 15.57 20.64
N ASP A 312 -30.23 14.88 21.56
CA ASP A 312 -30.86 14.32 22.77
C ASP A 312 -30.03 14.77 24.00
N PRO A 313 -30.59 15.54 24.93
CA PRO A 313 -29.81 16.05 26.05
C PRO A 313 -29.45 14.99 27.10
N GLU A 314 -30.10 13.82 27.11
CA GLU A 314 -29.87 12.77 28.11
C GLU A 314 -28.94 11.65 27.61
N THR A 315 -28.73 11.54 26.29
CA THR A 315 -27.79 10.55 25.75
C THR A 315 -26.34 11.07 25.72
N VAL A 316 -25.42 10.27 26.25
CA VAL A 316 -23.98 10.58 26.29
C VAL A 316 -23.15 9.31 26.15
N TRP A 317 -22.01 9.40 25.45
CA TRP A 317 -21.06 8.30 25.28
C TRP A 317 -19.77 8.55 26.03
N VAL A 318 -19.18 7.48 26.56
CA VAL A 318 -17.82 7.47 27.10
C VAL A 318 -17.00 6.46 26.32
N LEU A 319 -15.83 6.87 25.84
CA LEU A 319 -14.86 5.99 25.20
C LEU A 319 -13.76 5.61 26.19
N ASN A 320 -13.58 4.31 26.38
CA ASN A 320 -12.53 3.69 27.19
C ASN A 320 -12.05 2.39 26.51
N VAL A 321 -11.51 1.42 27.25
CA VAL A 321 -11.24 0.05 26.77
C VAL A 321 -12.48 -0.51 26.05
N SER A 322 -13.66 -0.30 26.61
CA SER A 322 -14.95 -0.47 25.94
C SER A 322 -15.60 0.89 25.65
N ALA A 323 -16.52 0.92 24.68
CA ALA A 323 -17.36 2.08 24.41
C ALA A 323 -18.69 1.95 25.17
N TRP A 324 -19.09 3.02 25.82
CA TRP A 324 -20.24 3.05 26.72
C TRP A 324 -21.24 4.11 26.28
N ARG A 325 -22.53 3.82 26.48
CA ARG A 325 -23.63 4.76 26.22
C ARG A 325 -24.54 4.84 27.44
N SER A 326 -24.92 6.06 27.80
CA SER A 326 -25.97 6.38 28.77
C SER A 326 -27.12 7.06 28.04
N ASP A 327 -28.35 6.83 28.49
CA ASP A 327 -29.57 7.49 28.00
C ASP A 327 -30.33 8.20 29.15
N ASP A 328 -29.67 8.40 30.31
CA ASP A 328 -30.24 8.98 31.53
C ASP A 328 -29.42 10.15 32.10
N GLY A 329 -28.67 10.82 31.23
CA GLY A 329 -27.84 11.97 31.57
C GLY A 329 -26.52 11.59 32.25
N GLY A 330 -25.96 10.42 31.91
CA GLY A 330 -24.66 9.96 32.42
C GLY A 330 -24.70 9.31 33.80
N LYS A 331 -25.86 8.81 34.24
CA LYS A 331 -26.01 8.14 35.55
C LYS A 331 -25.74 6.64 35.44
N THR A 332 -26.31 5.98 34.43
CA THR A 332 -26.09 4.56 34.13
C THR A 332 -25.60 4.39 32.70
N PHE A 333 -24.77 3.36 32.46
CA PHE A 333 -24.15 3.10 31.17
C PHE A 333 -24.30 1.63 30.77
N GLY A 334 -24.58 1.41 29.48
CA GLY A 334 -24.49 0.12 28.82
C GLY A 334 -23.31 0.07 27.87
N GLU A 335 -22.65 -1.09 27.77
CA GLU A 335 -21.57 -1.34 26.83
C GLU A 335 -22.09 -1.50 25.40
N LEU A 336 -21.38 -0.95 24.42
CA LEU A 336 -21.68 -1.10 23.00
C LEU A 336 -20.86 -2.25 22.39
N SER A 337 -21.50 -3.08 21.57
CA SER A 337 -20.83 -4.15 20.83
C SER A 337 -20.20 -3.60 19.55
N ILE A 338 -19.04 -2.96 19.69
CA ILE A 338 -18.21 -2.48 18.58
C ILE A 338 -17.18 -3.58 18.22
N PRO A 339 -16.82 -3.82 16.95
CA PRO A 339 -15.99 -4.97 16.54
C PRO A 339 -14.56 -5.07 17.13
N HIS A 340 -14.08 -4.04 17.83
CA HIS A 340 -12.78 -3.99 18.48
C HIS A 340 -12.85 -3.08 19.71
N GLY A 341 -12.00 -3.30 20.72
CA GLY A 341 -11.88 -2.44 21.90
C GLY A 341 -10.91 -1.27 21.72
N ASP A 342 -10.63 -0.56 22.81
CA ASP A 342 -9.72 0.59 22.91
C ASP A 342 -10.15 1.77 22.03
N HIS A 343 -11.17 2.50 22.48
CA HIS A 343 -11.84 3.54 21.69
C HIS A 343 -11.28 4.94 21.98
N HIS A 344 -10.89 5.67 20.93
CA HIS A 344 -10.17 6.96 21.06
C HIS A 344 -10.94 8.17 20.53
N ASP A 345 -11.81 7.98 19.54
CA ASP A 345 -12.61 9.09 18.99
C ASP A 345 -13.94 8.61 18.43
N LEU A 346 -14.90 9.54 18.39
CA LEU A 346 -16.26 9.30 17.95
C LEU A 346 -16.79 10.55 17.25
N TRP A 347 -17.41 10.35 16.10
CA TRP A 347 -18.21 11.38 15.46
C TRP A 347 -19.62 10.86 15.24
N ILE A 348 -20.60 11.64 15.68
CA ILE A 348 -22.03 11.39 15.54
C ILE A 348 -22.56 12.48 14.62
N ASP A 349 -23.24 12.11 13.54
CA ASP A 349 -23.80 13.11 12.62
C ASP A 349 -24.85 13.97 13.34
N PRO A 350 -24.69 15.30 13.40
CA PRO A 350 -25.70 16.17 13.99
C PRO A 350 -27.05 16.14 13.28
N ASN A 351 -27.11 15.73 12.01
CA ASN A 351 -28.34 15.68 11.21
C ASN A 351 -28.99 14.29 11.17
N ASP A 352 -28.24 13.22 11.48
CA ASP A 352 -28.70 11.83 11.50
C ASP A 352 -27.90 11.04 12.56
N PRO A 353 -28.27 11.10 13.86
CA PRO A 353 -27.46 10.50 14.93
C PRO A 353 -27.30 8.97 14.88
N LYS A 354 -27.96 8.30 13.93
CA LYS A 354 -27.72 6.87 13.63
C LYS A 354 -26.47 6.67 12.78
N ARG A 355 -25.95 7.72 12.16
CA ARG A 355 -24.70 7.75 11.40
C ARG A 355 -23.53 8.10 12.32
N ILE A 356 -22.70 7.10 12.61
CA ILE A 356 -21.60 7.23 13.56
C ILE A 356 -20.33 6.61 12.96
N ILE A 357 -19.19 7.24 13.20
CA ILE A 357 -17.87 6.63 13.02
C ILE A 357 -17.15 6.58 14.36
N ASN A 358 -16.51 5.43 14.64
CA ASN A 358 -15.66 5.23 15.81
C ASN A 358 -14.23 4.88 15.37
N GLY A 359 -13.25 5.49 16.03
CA GLY A 359 -11.83 5.14 15.93
C GLY A 359 -11.40 4.35 17.16
N ASN A 360 -10.71 3.23 16.92
CA ASN A 360 -10.20 2.34 17.96
C ASN A 360 -8.84 1.72 17.58
N ASP A 361 -8.25 0.90 18.46
CA ASP A 361 -6.92 0.29 18.22
C ASP A 361 -6.91 -0.73 17.06
N GLY A 362 -8.08 -1.20 16.63
CA GLY A 362 -8.24 -2.10 15.49
C GLY A 362 -8.52 -1.40 14.16
N GLY A 363 -8.77 -0.09 14.14
CA GLY A 363 -9.11 0.68 12.94
C GLY A 363 -10.31 1.61 13.12
N ALA A 364 -10.88 2.04 12.00
CA ALA A 364 -12.13 2.82 11.99
C ALA A 364 -13.32 1.95 11.56
N VAL A 365 -14.47 2.16 12.20
CA VAL A 365 -15.73 1.50 11.88
C VAL A 365 -16.88 2.48 11.78
N VAL A 366 -17.79 2.25 10.83
CA VAL A 366 -18.95 3.10 10.53
C VAL A 366 -20.24 2.32 10.77
N THR A 367 -21.26 2.98 11.31
CA THR A 367 -22.63 2.48 11.43
C THR A 367 -23.63 3.48 10.84
N PHE A 368 -24.74 2.96 10.33
CA PHE A 368 -25.89 3.73 9.84
C PHE A 368 -27.19 3.39 10.57
N ASN A 369 -27.13 2.52 11.59
CA ASN A 369 -28.27 2.08 12.39
C ASN A 369 -28.02 2.31 13.89
N GLY A 370 -27.17 3.29 14.25
CA GLY A 370 -26.94 3.67 15.64
C GLY A 370 -26.15 2.64 16.45
N GLY A 371 -25.37 1.77 15.79
CA GLY A 371 -24.47 0.82 16.44
C GLY A 371 -24.97 -0.62 16.52
N GLU A 372 -26.13 -0.94 15.92
CA GLU A 372 -26.61 -2.33 15.80
C GLU A 372 -25.71 -3.16 14.86
N SER A 373 -25.11 -2.54 13.85
CA SER A 373 -24.05 -3.15 13.04
C SER A 373 -23.00 -2.14 12.57
N TRP A 374 -21.79 -2.63 12.28
CA TRP A 374 -20.61 -1.84 11.97
C TRP A 374 -19.87 -2.35 10.72
N SER A 375 -19.20 -1.44 10.00
CA SER A 375 -18.29 -1.80 8.90
C SER A 375 -17.07 -2.59 9.40
N SER A 376 -16.37 -3.27 8.48
CA SER A 376 -15.21 -4.10 8.83
C SER A 376 -13.94 -3.27 9.11
N VAL A 377 -13.07 -3.79 9.97
CA VAL A 377 -11.67 -3.34 10.13
C VAL A 377 -10.68 -4.09 9.22
N TYR A 378 -11.12 -5.16 8.55
CA TYR A 378 -10.29 -6.01 7.68
C TYR A 378 -10.22 -5.51 6.23
N ASN A 379 -10.28 -4.19 6.05
CA ASN A 379 -10.19 -3.51 4.75
C ASN A 379 -9.28 -2.27 4.79
N GLN A 380 -8.45 -2.14 5.83
CA GLN A 380 -7.57 -1.00 6.08
C GLN A 380 -6.11 -1.47 6.15
N PRO A 381 -5.18 -1.00 5.31
CA PRO A 381 -3.78 -1.44 5.37
C PRO A 381 -2.97 -0.53 6.32
N THR A 382 -3.33 -0.54 7.61
CA THR A 382 -2.75 0.31 8.65
C THR A 382 -2.20 -0.46 9.84
N ALA A 383 -1.84 -1.74 9.65
CA ALA A 383 -1.28 -2.56 10.72
C ALA A 383 0.02 -1.95 11.27
N GLU A 384 0.18 -1.99 12.59
CA GLU A 384 1.31 -1.46 13.36
C GLU A 384 2.24 -2.60 13.81
N PHE A 385 3.27 -2.90 13.03
CA PHE A 385 4.20 -4.00 13.34
C PHE A 385 5.42 -3.52 14.13
N TYR A 386 5.77 -4.26 15.18
CA TYR A 386 6.96 -3.98 16.00
C TYR A 386 8.25 -4.50 15.36
N HIS A 387 8.22 -5.75 14.88
CA HIS A 387 9.38 -6.48 14.36
C HIS A 387 9.01 -7.25 13.10
N VAL A 388 10.02 -7.60 12.29
CA VAL A 388 9.83 -8.43 11.10
C VAL A 388 10.88 -9.53 10.97
N ILE A 389 10.40 -10.74 10.65
CA ILE A 389 11.23 -11.87 10.23
C ILE A 389 10.61 -12.54 9.01
N THR A 390 11.42 -13.29 8.26
CA THR A 390 10.99 -14.10 7.10
C THR A 390 11.41 -15.55 7.26
N ASP A 391 10.64 -16.47 6.68
CA ASP A 391 10.97 -17.89 6.66
C ASP A 391 11.88 -18.28 5.46
N THR A 392 12.06 -19.60 5.28
CA THR A 392 12.85 -20.22 4.19
C THR A 392 11.99 -20.77 3.05
N GLN A 393 10.67 -20.57 3.07
CA GLN A 393 9.78 -21.09 2.03
C GLN A 393 9.96 -20.34 0.69
N THR A 394 9.45 -20.91 -0.40
CA THR A 394 9.38 -20.23 -1.70
C THR A 394 7.96 -20.31 -2.26
N PRO A 395 7.25 -19.17 -2.46
CA PRO A 395 7.61 -17.83 -1.97
C PRO A 395 7.73 -17.80 -0.44
N TYR A 396 8.65 -17.00 0.09
CA TYR A 396 8.84 -16.86 1.54
C TYR A 396 7.67 -16.12 2.17
N ARG A 397 7.45 -16.34 3.46
CA ARG A 397 6.48 -15.59 4.26
C ARG A 397 7.15 -14.56 5.15
N ILE A 398 6.38 -13.54 5.50
CA ILE A 398 6.74 -12.39 6.32
C ILE A 398 5.91 -12.48 7.60
N TYR A 399 6.51 -12.25 8.75
CA TYR A 399 5.89 -12.39 10.06
C TYR A 399 6.11 -11.12 10.88
N GLY A 400 5.09 -10.74 11.66
CA GLY A 400 5.22 -9.66 12.64
C GLY A 400 4.09 -9.65 13.66
N ALA A 401 4.41 -9.23 14.88
CA ALA A 401 3.44 -8.97 15.94
C ALA A 401 2.83 -7.59 15.74
N GLN A 402 1.50 -7.53 15.66
CA GLN A 402 0.76 -6.30 15.45
C GLN A 402 0.20 -5.78 16.77
N GLN A 403 0.41 -4.49 17.05
CA GLN A 403 -0.15 -3.83 18.23
C GLN A 403 -1.67 -4.04 18.36
N ASP A 404 -2.10 -4.34 19.59
CA ASP A 404 -3.50 -4.57 20.04
C ASP A 404 -4.23 -5.66 19.24
N ASN A 405 -3.48 -6.51 18.54
CA ASN A 405 -3.98 -7.50 17.61
C ASN A 405 -3.16 -8.80 17.71
N THR A 406 -3.40 -9.75 16.81
CA THR A 406 -2.64 -11.01 16.79
C THR A 406 -1.35 -10.89 15.99
N THR A 407 -0.37 -11.74 16.31
CA THR A 407 0.80 -11.95 15.46
C THR A 407 0.36 -12.62 14.15
N MET A 408 0.80 -12.07 13.02
CA MET A 408 0.27 -12.42 11.70
C MET A 408 1.40 -12.72 10.72
N THR A 409 1.11 -13.56 9.72
CA THR A 409 2.00 -13.77 8.59
C THR A 409 1.31 -13.57 7.25
N VAL A 410 2.02 -12.97 6.29
CA VAL A 410 1.61 -12.79 4.89
C VAL A 410 2.68 -13.39 3.95
N PRO A 411 2.33 -13.96 2.79
CA PRO A 411 3.32 -14.38 1.81
C PRO A 411 3.92 -13.17 1.08
N SER A 412 5.17 -13.28 0.62
CA SER A 412 5.78 -12.28 -0.27
C SER A 412 5.09 -12.20 -1.64
N ARG A 413 4.44 -13.30 -2.06
CA ARG A 413 3.64 -13.43 -3.30
C ARG A 413 2.54 -14.49 -3.10
N ALA A 414 1.32 -14.18 -3.52
CA ALA A 414 0.21 -15.12 -3.60
C ALA A 414 0.12 -15.79 -4.99
N ALA A 415 -0.51 -16.97 -5.04
CA ALA A 415 -0.78 -17.67 -6.31
C ALA A 415 -1.91 -17.01 -7.12
N ILE A 416 -2.72 -16.16 -6.49
CA ILE A 416 -3.81 -15.40 -7.10
C ILE A 416 -3.43 -13.93 -7.31
N ALA A 417 -4.31 -13.13 -7.90
CA ALA A 417 -4.06 -11.76 -8.38
C ALA A 417 -3.70 -10.69 -7.31
N GLY A 418 -3.71 -11.05 -6.02
CA GLY A 418 -3.36 -10.22 -4.88
C GLY A 418 -3.16 -11.06 -3.63
N ILE A 419 -2.53 -10.51 -2.59
CA ILE A 419 -2.33 -11.17 -1.30
C ILE A 419 -3.53 -10.88 -0.43
N THR A 420 -4.39 -11.88 -0.23
CA THR A 420 -5.68 -11.73 0.44
C THR A 420 -5.60 -12.12 1.91
N GLY A 421 -6.67 -11.83 2.67
CA GLY A 421 -6.81 -12.35 4.03
C GLY A 421 -6.75 -13.88 4.10
N ALA A 422 -7.17 -14.60 3.05
CA ALA A 422 -7.10 -16.06 2.99
C ALA A 422 -5.66 -16.59 2.82
N ASP A 423 -4.73 -15.76 2.35
CA ASP A 423 -3.31 -16.10 2.25
C ASP A 423 -2.56 -15.85 3.56
N SER A 424 -3.22 -15.21 4.53
CA SER A 424 -2.68 -14.72 5.79
C SER A 424 -3.30 -15.46 6.98
N PHE A 425 -2.55 -15.69 8.04
CA PHE A 425 -3.08 -16.34 9.25
C PHE A 425 -2.27 -15.95 10.49
N ALA A 426 -2.91 -16.04 11.65
CA ALA A 426 -2.27 -15.79 12.92
C ALA A 426 -1.32 -16.93 13.30
N VAL A 427 -0.22 -16.59 13.95
CA VAL A 427 0.68 -17.56 14.59
C VAL A 427 0.58 -17.39 16.10
N GLY A 428 1.29 -18.20 16.90
CA GLY A 428 1.30 -18.05 18.36
C GLY A 428 1.70 -16.65 18.84
N GLY A 429 1.84 -16.47 20.15
CA GLY A 429 2.18 -15.19 20.76
C GLY A 429 0.93 -14.31 20.92
N GLY A 430 1.08 -13.01 20.70
CA GLY A 430 0.00 -12.03 20.85
C GLY A 430 0.26 -10.76 20.06
N GLU A 431 0.16 -9.61 20.72
CA GLU A 431 0.19 -8.28 20.10
C GLU A 431 1.57 -7.65 20.01
N ALA A 432 2.56 -8.22 20.71
CA ALA A 432 3.87 -7.62 20.83
C ALA A 432 5.00 -8.64 20.68
N GLY A 433 6.17 -8.16 20.28
CA GLY A 433 7.42 -8.88 20.45
C GLY A 433 7.99 -9.56 19.22
N TYR A 434 9.08 -10.29 19.48
CA TYR A 434 9.88 -10.96 18.46
C TYR A 434 9.25 -12.29 18.06
N ILE A 435 9.59 -12.70 16.84
CA ILE A 435 9.20 -13.98 16.27
C ILE A 435 10.47 -14.66 15.80
N ALA A 436 10.61 -15.95 16.09
CA ALA A 436 11.66 -16.79 15.56
C ALA A 436 11.00 -17.97 14.84
N VAL A 437 11.36 -18.16 13.57
CA VAL A 437 10.87 -19.28 12.75
C VAL A 437 12.02 -20.24 12.54
N ARG A 438 11.80 -21.54 12.78
CA ARG A 438 12.82 -22.55 12.50
C ARG A 438 13.16 -22.57 11.01
N ALA A 439 14.45 -22.50 10.69
CA ALA A 439 14.92 -22.44 9.31
C ALA A 439 14.77 -23.79 8.57
N ASP A 440 14.88 -24.90 9.30
CA ASP A 440 14.76 -26.28 8.82
C ASP A 440 13.31 -26.78 8.78
N ASP A 441 12.45 -26.27 9.67
CA ASP A 441 11.01 -26.54 9.68
C ASP A 441 10.17 -25.27 9.94
N PRO A 442 9.78 -24.54 8.88
CA PRO A 442 8.98 -23.32 9.00
C PRO A 442 7.58 -23.49 9.63
N ASN A 443 7.15 -24.71 9.95
CA ASN A 443 5.89 -24.94 10.67
C ASN A 443 6.03 -24.77 12.19
N VAL A 444 7.26 -24.76 12.71
CA VAL A 444 7.55 -24.55 14.14
C VAL A 444 7.99 -23.11 14.33
N ILE A 445 7.18 -22.37 15.08
CA ILE A 445 7.30 -20.91 15.22
C ILE A 445 7.30 -20.57 16.70
N PHE A 446 8.25 -19.75 17.12
CA PHE A 446 8.27 -19.14 18.45
C PHE A 446 7.83 -17.70 18.34
N ALA A 447 6.78 -17.33 19.06
CA ALA A 447 6.20 -16.00 18.96
C ALA A 447 5.96 -15.44 20.36
N GLY A 448 6.51 -14.24 20.57
CA GLY A 448 6.41 -13.48 21.82
C GLY A 448 5.06 -12.78 21.98
N ASN A 449 4.83 -12.31 23.20
CA ASN A 449 3.81 -11.35 23.57
C ASN A 449 4.33 -10.47 24.72
N TYR A 450 3.54 -9.48 25.14
CA TYR A 450 3.87 -8.63 26.28
C TYR A 450 4.14 -9.43 27.57
N GLN A 451 4.80 -8.78 28.54
CA GLN A 451 5.24 -9.37 29.81
C GLN A 451 6.20 -10.57 29.66
N GLY A 452 6.80 -10.77 28.48
CA GLY A 452 7.75 -11.85 28.21
C GLY A 452 7.10 -13.20 27.90
N ILE A 453 5.79 -13.23 27.67
CA ILE A 453 5.10 -14.46 27.25
C ILE A 453 5.72 -14.94 25.95
N LEU A 454 6.00 -16.24 25.86
CA LEU A 454 6.54 -16.87 24.66
C LEU A 454 5.81 -18.18 24.39
N THR A 455 5.41 -18.39 23.14
CA THR A 455 4.75 -19.63 22.73
C THR A 455 5.53 -20.34 21.63
N ARG A 456 5.51 -21.68 21.67
CA ARG A 456 5.91 -22.58 20.58
C ARG A 456 4.66 -23.02 19.84
N TYR A 457 4.51 -22.59 18.59
CA TYR A 457 3.37 -22.85 17.73
C TYR A 457 3.72 -23.89 16.66
N ASP A 458 2.87 -24.90 16.50
CA ASP A 458 2.93 -25.85 15.39
C ASP A 458 1.84 -25.55 14.36
N ARG A 459 2.23 -25.13 13.16
CA ARG A 459 1.27 -24.83 12.11
C ARG A 459 0.51 -26.05 11.60
N ARG A 460 1.05 -27.25 11.74
CA ARG A 460 0.40 -28.48 11.25
C ARG A 460 -0.83 -28.83 12.07
N THR A 461 -0.77 -28.60 13.38
CA THR A 461 -1.84 -28.94 14.33
C THR A 461 -2.61 -27.71 14.81
N GLY A 462 -2.06 -26.51 14.62
CA GLY A 462 -2.61 -25.25 15.13
C GLY A 462 -2.40 -25.05 16.64
N GLN A 463 -1.61 -25.90 17.30
CA GLN A 463 -1.41 -25.82 18.75
C GLN A 463 -0.31 -24.81 19.12
N ALA A 464 -0.58 -23.98 20.12
CA ALA A 464 0.39 -23.11 20.78
C ALA A 464 0.66 -23.60 22.21
N ARG A 465 1.93 -23.87 22.54
CA ARG A 465 2.37 -24.22 23.89
C ARG A 465 3.08 -23.03 24.52
N ASN A 466 2.69 -22.63 25.73
CA ASN A 466 3.45 -21.65 26.51
C ASN A 466 4.82 -22.25 26.91
N VAL A 467 5.89 -21.57 26.55
CA VAL A 467 7.29 -21.96 26.78
C VAL A 467 8.08 -20.80 27.41
N MET A 468 7.38 -19.90 28.08
CA MET A 468 7.95 -18.76 28.79
C MET A 468 8.98 -19.20 29.83
N VAL A 469 10.08 -18.44 29.95
CA VAL A 469 11.18 -18.72 30.89
C VAL A 469 10.69 -18.80 32.34
N TRP A 470 9.73 -17.95 32.70
CA TRP A 470 9.16 -17.88 34.05
C TRP A 470 7.69 -17.44 33.98
N PRO A 471 6.74 -18.40 33.97
CA PRO A 471 5.32 -18.12 33.79
C PRO A 471 4.69 -17.60 35.09
N GLU A 472 4.76 -16.30 35.32
CA GLU A 472 4.18 -15.60 36.47
C GLU A 472 3.39 -14.38 36.00
N SER A 473 2.21 -14.15 36.58
CA SER A 473 1.42 -12.95 36.30
C SER A 473 2.08 -11.75 36.95
N SER A 474 2.40 -10.72 36.16
CA SER A 474 3.08 -9.51 36.65
C SER A 474 2.21 -8.25 36.60
N ALA A 475 0.98 -8.35 36.07
CA ALA A 475 0.09 -7.21 35.89
C ALA A 475 -0.21 -6.51 37.23
N GLY A 476 -0.04 -5.18 37.26
CA GLY A 476 -0.25 -4.37 38.46
C GLY A 476 1.02 -4.07 39.27
N GLU A 477 2.11 -4.81 39.06
CA GLU A 477 3.36 -4.63 39.80
C GLU A 477 4.40 -3.77 39.04
N GLY A 478 5.33 -3.17 39.78
CA GLY A 478 6.52 -2.59 39.19
C GLY A 478 7.54 -3.67 38.86
N ALA A 479 8.41 -3.43 37.86
CA ALA A 479 9.43 -4.38 37.42
C ALA A 479 10.38 -4.87 38.54
N GLY A 480 10.49 -4.12 39.64
CA GLY A 480 11.34 -4.46 40.80
C GLY A 480 10.86 -5.67 41.60
N ALA A 481 9.58 -6.04 41.48
CA ALA A 481 9.02 -7.22 42.14
C ALA A 481 9.32 -8.52 41.38
N LEU A 482 9.70 -8.42 40.10
CA LEU A 482 9.85 -9.58 39.22
C LEU A 482 11.23 -10.23 39.35
N LYS A 483 11.23 -11.58 39.39
CA LYS A 483 12.46 -12.38 39.35
C LYS A 483 13.26 -12.12 38.07
N TYR A 484 12.58 -12.16 36.93
CA TYR A 484 13.14 -11.82 35.62
C TYR A 484 12.30 -10.73 34.99
N ARG A 485 12.94 -9.61 34.68
CA ARG A 485 12.29 -8.46 34.04
C ARG A 485 12.31 -8.68 32.54
N MET A 486 11.14 -8.92 31.96
CA MET A 486 10.99 -9.13 30.52
C MET A 486 10.37 -7.90 29.88
N GLN A 487 10.86 -7.53 28.70
CA GLN A 487 10.33 -6.38 27.98
C GLN A 487 9.04 -6.73 27.24
N TRP A 488 8.19 -5.72 26.99
CA TRP A 488 7.05 -5.77 26.08
C TRP A 488 7.35 -6.45 24.74
N THR A 489 8.52 -6.17 24.16
CA THR A 489 9.04 -6.77 22.94
C THR A 489 10.33 -7.56 23.20
N ALA A 490 10.32 -8.47 24.17
CA ALA A 490 11.48 -9.28 24.53
C ALA A 490 12.12 -10.00 23.32
N PRO A 491 13.42 -9.79 23.05
CA PRO A 491 14.14 -10.49 21.98
C PRO A 491 14.03 -12.00 22.05
N THR A 492 13.73 -12.59 20.89
CA THR A 492 13.66 -14.04 20.67
C THR A 492 14.30 -14.34 19.34
N VAL A 493 15.41 -15.08 19.32
CA VAL A 493 16.18 -15.34 18.09
C VAL A 493 16.69 -16.77 18.04
N HIS A 494 16.62 -17.40 16.87
CA HIS A 494 17.32 -18.65 16.62
C HIS A 494 18.80 -18.39 16.36
N SER A 495 19.65 -19.35 16.75
CA SER A 495 21.05 -19.34 16.32
C SER A 495 21.13 -19.48 14.79
N PRO A 496 21.91 -18.65 14.09
CA PRO A 496 22.19 -18.87 12.67
C PRO A 496 23.03 -20.13 12.40
N HIS A 497 23.61 -20.75 13.45
CA HIS A 497 24.48 -21.91 13.35
C HIS A 497 23.80 -23.23 13.75
N ASP A 498 22.68 -23.19 14.46
CA ASP A 498 21.96 -24.37 14.92
C ASP A 498 20.46 -24.07 15.11
N PRO A 499 19.56 -24.65 14.28
CA PRO A 499 18.13 -24.37 14.38
C PRO A 499 17.48 -24.88 15.68
N ASN A 500 18.14 -25.76 16.44
CA ASN A 500 17.64 -26.21 17.75
C ASN A 500 17.95 -25.22 18.87
N VAL A 501 18.92 -24.33 18.67
CA VAL A 501 19.29 -23.31 19.67
C VAL A 501 18.38 -22.10 19.50
N LEU A 502 17.65 -21.76 20.56
CA LEU A 502 16.82 -20.56 20.65
C LEU A 502 17.25 -19.74 21.86
N TYR A 503 17.42 -18.43 21.66
CA TYR A 503 17.68 -17.46 22.71
C TYR A 503 16.45 -16.62 22.99
N HIS A 504 16.21 -16.32 24.26
CA HIS A 504 15.18 -15.39 24.72
C HIS A 504 15.76 -14.51 25.82
N THR A 505 15.34 -13.24 25.92
CA THR A 505 16.00 -12.29 26.83
C THR A 505 15.04 -11.49 27.71
N GLY A 506 15.42 -11.36 28.98
CA GLY A 506 14.89 -10.38 29.93
C GLY A 506 16.00 -9.44 30.39
N ASN A 507 16.18 -9.23 31.69
CA ASN A 507 17.42 -8.64 32.23
C ASN A 507 18.63 -9.59 32.09
N HIS A 508 18.38 -10.88 31.80
CA HIS A 508 19.36 -11.91 31.49
C HIS A 508 19.13 -12.49 30.09
N VAL A 509 20.14 -13.16 29.54
CA VAL A 509 20.05 -14.00 28.34
C VAL A 509 19.78 -15.44 28.74
N PHE A 510 18.78 -16.05 28.11
CA PHE A 510 18.41 -17.45 28.28
C PHE A 510 18.57 -18.22 26.98
N ARG A 511 18.92 -19.51 27.08
CA ARG A 511 19.04 -20.44 25.95
C ARG A 511 18.21 -21.70 26.20
N THR A 512 17.62 -22.22 25.13
CA THR A 512 17.02 -23.55 25.09
C THR A 512 17.53 -24.32 23.88
N THR A 513 17.61 -25.64 24.01
CA THR A 513 17.91 -26.58 22.91
C THR A 513 16.80 -27.62 22.69
N ASP A 514 15.67 -27.47 23.40
CA ASP A 514 14.56 -28.42 23.47
C ASP A 514 13.20 -27.72 23.28
N GLU A 515 13.20 -26.69 22.43
CA GLU A 515 12.03 -25.90 22.06
C GLU A 515 11.31 -25.25 23.25
N GLY A 516 12.10 -24.76 24.21
CA GLY A 516 11.65 -24.02 25.38
C GLY A 516 11.04 -24.90 26.48
N THR A 517 11.33 -26.21 26.46
CA THR A 517 10.94 -27.11 27.54
C THR A 517 11.82 -26.86 28.78
N THR A 518 13.11 -26.59 28.56
CA THR A 518 14.05 -26.14 29.58
C THR A 518 14.81 -24.89 29.11
N TRP A 519 15.16 -24.03 30.07
CA TRP A 519 15.91 -22.80 29.83
C TRP A 519 17.14 -22.72 30.72
N GLU A 520 18.31 -22.51 30.11
CA GLU A 520 19.57 -22.22 30.76
C GLU A 520 19.77 -20.70 30.81
N ARG A 521 20.12 -20.15 31.98
CA ARG A 521 20.52 -18.75 32.11
C ARG A 521 22.00 -18.59 31.78
N LEU A 522 22.31 -17.92 30.67
CA LEU A 522 23.69 -17.75 30.18
C LEU A 522 24.41 -16.53 30.74
N SER A 523 23.69 -15.49 31.18
CA SER A 523 24.32 -14.22 31.55
C SER A 523 24.04 -13.78 32.99
N PRO A 524 24.88 -12.93 33.58
CA PRO A 524 24.48 -12.07 34.70
C PRO A 524 23.40 -11.06 34.23
N ASP A 525 22.96 -10.18 35.13
CA ASP A 525 22.10 -9.06 34.74
C ASP A 525 22.92 -8.11 33.86
N LEU A 526 22.52 -7.95 32.59
CA LEU A 526 23.26 -7.16 31.59
C LEU A 526 22.79 -5.71 31.50
N THR A 527 22.11 -5.24 32.54
CA THR A 527 21.45 -3.93 32.59
C THR A 527 22.03 -3.09 33.72
N ARG A 528 21.69 -1.80 33.78
CA ARG A 528 22.06 -0.93 34.90
C ARG A 528 21.35 -1.33 36.19
N ASN A 529 20.19 -1.99 36.09
CA ASN A 529 19.36 -2.40 37.22
C ASN A 529 19.11 -1.24 38.21
N ASP A 530 18.90 -0.04 37.67
CA ASP A 530 18.65 1.17 38.46
C ASP A 530 17.28 1.04 39.13
N LYS A 531 17.30 0.78 40.44
CA LYS A 531 16.09 0.52 41.23
C LYS A 531 15.08 1.68 41.21
N SER A 532 15.54 2.90 40.96
CA SER A 532 14.64 4.06 40.81
C SER A 532 13.78 4.00 39.54
N LYS A 533 14.09 3.11 38.60
CA LYS A 533 13.39 2.93 37.32
C LYS A 533 12.54 1.66 37.26
N LEU A 534 12.43 0.94 38.37
CA LEU A 534 11.72 -0.34 38.45
C LEU A 534 10.42 -0.27 39.26
N GLY A 535 10.03 0.95 39.66
CA GLY A 535 8.81 1.18 40.44
C GLY A 535 7.53 1.10 39.60
N PRO A 536 6.36 1.14 40.25
CA PRO A 536 5.07 1.26 39.58
C PRO A 536 4.94 2.56 38.76
N SER A 537 4.27 2.47 37.61
CA SER A 537 4.01 3.57 36.68
C SER A 537 2.55 4.06 36.74
N GLY A 538 2.29 5.27 36.23
CA GLY A 538 0.98 5.91 36.05
C GLY A 538 0.81 7.23 36.81
N GLY A 539 1.65 7.47 37.83
CA GLY A 539 1.62 8.70 38.62
C GLY A 539 0.71 8.60 39.85
N PRO A 540 0.26 9.74 40.41
CA PRO A 540 -0.43 9.80 41.69
C PRO A 540 -1.91 9.41 41.68
N ILE A 541 -2.59 9.43 40.53
CA ILE A 541 -4.05 9.20 40.45
C ILE A 541 -4.36 7.78 39.96
N THR A 542 -4.00 7.46 38.71
CA THR A 542 -4.20 6.13 38.12
C THR A 542 -2.86 5.45 37.83
N LYS A 543 -2.79 4.13 37.98
CA LYS A 543 -1.60 3.33 37.67
C LYS A 543 -1.68 2.69 36.28
N ASP A 544 -0.52 2.41 35.69
CA ASP A 544 -0.35 1.72 34.41
C ASP A 544 0.86 0.79 34.49
N ASN A 545 0.61 -0.45 34.93
CA ASN A 545 1.62 -1.50 35.13
C ASN A 545 1.26 -2.70 34.24
N THR A 546 1.26 -2.47 32.93
CA THR A 546 0.94 -3.50 31.93
C THR A 546 2.19 -4.24 31.45
N GLY A 547 3.38 -3.69 31.71
CA GLY A 547 4.68 -4.24 31.33
C GLY A 547 5.36 -3.46 30.21
N ALA A 548 4.67 -2.50 29.58
CA ALA A 548 5.25 -1.62 28.56
C ALA A 548 6.30 -0.65 29.16
N GLU A 549 6.22 -0.42 30.47
CA GLU A 549 7.07 0.45 31.28
C GLU A 549 8.19 -0.32 31.99
N TYR A 550 8.22 -1.65 31.88
CA TYR A 550 9.31 -2.43 32.44
C TYR A 550 10.63 -2.05 31.77
N TYR A 551 11.60 -1.74 32.62
CA TYR A 551 12.86 -1.13 32.23
C TYR A 551 14.03 -1.84 32.90
N CYS A 552 15.26 -1.52 32.47
CA CYS A 552 16.45 -2.30 32.78
C CYS A 552 16.26 -3.76 32.32
N THR A 553 16.01 -3.91 31.02
CA THR A 553 15.88 -5.18 30.29
C THR A 553 16.81 -5.20 29.08
N VAL A 554 17.21 -6.39 28.62
CA VAL A 554 17.85 -6.58 27.32
C VAL A 554 16.77 -6.41 26.24
N PHE A 555 16.95 -5.38 25.41
CA PHE A 555 16.00 -4.96 24.39
C PHE A 555 16.43 -5.39 22.98
N ALA A 556 17.73 -5.62 22.76
CA ALA A 556 18.28 -6.11 21.51
C ALA A 556 19.26 -7.24 21.78
N PHE A 557 19.17 -8.31 21.00
CA PHE A 557 20.07 -9.45 21.11
C PHE A 557 20.33 -10.07 19.73
N ALA A 558 21.56 -10.46 19.47
CA ALA A 558 21.94 -11.14 18.23
C ALA A 558 23.18 -12.03 18.45
N GLU A 559 23.20 -13.18 17.76
CA GLU A 559 24.40 -13.98 17.57
C GLU A 559 25.05 -13.63 16.23
N SER A 560 26.38 -13.59 16.20
CA SER A 560 27.13 -13.38 14.95
C SER A 560 26.81 -14.48 13.93
N PRO A 561 26.40 -14.13 12.70
CA PRO A 561 26.17 -15.13 11.65
C PRO A 561 27.45 -15.78 11.11
N VAL A 562 28.62 -15.23 11.43
CA VAL A 562 29.92 -15.69 10.90
C VAL A 562 30.81 -16.42 11.90
N GLU A 563 30.58 -16.25 13.21
CA GLU A 563 31.34 -16.93 14.26
C GLU A 563 30.39 -17.35 15.39
N ARG A 564 30.20 -18.67 15.56
CA ARG A 564 29.37 -19.26 16.62
C ARG A 564 29.85 -18.81 18.00
N GLY A 565 28.91 -18.51 18.90
CA GLY A 565 29.22 -18.17 20.29
C GLY A 565 29.72 -16.73 20.51
N VAL A 566 29.74 -15.91 19.45
CA VAL A 566 29.86 -14.45 19.58
C VAL A 566 28.47 -13.87 19.74
N LEU A 567 28.11 -13.50 20.97
CA LEU A 567 26.79 -13.01 21.34
C LEU A 567 26.85 -11.52 21.69
N CYS A 568 25.91 -10.74 21.19
CA CYS A 568 25.79 -9.31 21.46
C CYS A 568 24.45 -9.02 22.14
N ALA A 569 24.47 -8.26 23.23
CA ALA A 569 23.27 -7.86 23.97
C ALA A 569 23.26 -6.35 24.19
N GLY A 570 22.09 -5.73 24.04
CA GLY A 570 21.85 -4.30 24.20
C GLY A 570 20.63 -4.05 25.08
N SER A 571 20.75 -3.17 26.08
CA SER A 571 19.66 -2.88 27.01
C SER A 571 18.88 -1.62 26.66
N ASP A 572 17.65 -1.56 27.16
CA ASP A 572 16.80 -0.35 27.09
C ASP A 572 17.35 0.83 27.89
N ASP A 573 18.24 0.57 28.85
CA ASP A 573 18.96 1.55 29.68
C ASP A 573 20.37 1.93 29.14
N GLY A 574 20.71 1.44 27.94
CA GLY A 574 21.82 1.94 27.14
C GLY A 574 23.17 1.28 27.36
N LEU A 575 23.19 0.03 27.82
CA LEU A 575 24.39 -0.79 27.88
C LEU A 575 24.50 -1.73 26.67
N LEU A 576 25.73 -1.95 26.22
CA LEU A 576 26.11 -2.92 25.20
C LEU A 576 27.09 -3.93 25.82
N HIS A 577 26.83 -5.22 25.61
CA HIS A 577 27.66 -6.32 26.07
C HIS A 577 27.99 -7.27 24.92
N VAL A 578 29.19 -7.85 24.98
CA VAL A 578 29.63 -8.88 24.04
C VAL A 578 30.20 -10.08 24.83
N SER A 579 29.78 -11.28 24.44
CA SER A 579 30.43 -12.55 24.78
C SER A 579 31.09 -13.12 23.52
N ARG A 580 32.23 -13.80 23.71
CA ARG A 580 32.99 -14.46 22.62
C ARG A 580 33.29 -15.93 22.94
N ASP A 581 32.64 -16.46 23.96
CA ASP A 581 32.87 -17.79 24.53
C ASP A 581 31.54 -18.48 24.83
N ASP A 582 30.54 -18.24 23.96
CA ASP A 582 29.20 -18.83 24.02
C ASP A 582 28.46 -18.51 25.32
N GLY A 583 28.54 -17.24 25.75
CA GLY A 583 27.83 -16.72 26.91
C GLY A 583 28.52 -16.96 28.24
N LYS A 584 29.66 -17.65 28.30
CA LYS A 584 30.36 -17.92 29.58
C LYS A 584 30.87 -16.65 30.25
N THR A 585 31.41 -15.71 29.47
CA THR A 585 31.84 -14.39 29.96
C THR A 585 31.24 -13.27 29.12
N TRP A 586 30.88 -12.16 29.79
CA TRP A 586 30.27 -10.99 29.17
C TRP A 586 31.09 -9.75 29.49
N LYS A 587 31.46 -9.00 28.44
CA LYS A 587 32.18 -7.73 28.58
C LYS A 587 31.26 -6.56 28.24
N ASN A 588 31.18 -5.58 29.14
CA ASN A 588 30.56 -4.28 28.84
C ASN A 588 31.45 -3.51 27.85
N VAL A 589 30.89 -3.18 26.70
CA VAL A 589 31.57 -2.50 25.58
C VAL A 589 30.91 -1.16 25.23
N THR A 590 30.12 -0.62 26.16
CA THR A 590 29.38 0.64 25.96
C THR A 590 30.34 1.83 25.87
N PRO A 591 30.34 2.60 24.75
CA PRO A 591 31.12 3.83 24.67
C PRO A 591 30.44 4.95 25.48
N ALA A 592 31.23 5.86 26.05
CA ALA A 592 30.70 7.02 26.80
C ALA A 592 29.76 7.93 25.97
N ALA A 593 29.91 7.91 24.64
CA ALA A 593 29.04 8.66 23.72
C ALA A 593 27.60 8.12 23.68
N ILE A 594 27.38 6.83 24.00
CA ILE A 594 26.05 6.29 24.27
C ILE A 594 25.69 6.68 25.71
N ARG A 595 24.96 7.78 25.83
CA ARG A 595 24.51 8.32 27.13
C ARG A 595 23.59 7.32 27.84
N PRO A 596 23.58 7.30 29.19
CA PRO A 596 22.64 6.47 29.95
C PRO A 596 21.19 6.65 29.50
N PHE A 597 20.43 5.56 29.57
CA PHE A 597 19.00 5.50 29.19
C PHE A 597 18.72 5.71 27.70
N SER A 598 19.75 5.58 26.85
CA SER A 598 19.54 5.39 25.42
C SER A 598 18.97 4.01 25.19
N LEU A 599 17.85 3.90 24.47
CA LEU A 599 17.34 2.59 24.05
C LEU A 599 18.28 2.01 22.99
N VAL A 600 18.93 0.87 23.26
CA VAL A 600 19.54 0.07 22.20
C VAL A 600 18.43 -0.67 21.49
N SER A 601 18.00 -0.14 20.34
CA SER A 601 16.84 -0.67 19.63
C SER A 601 17.17 -1.90 18.81
N ILE A 602 18.35 -1.93 18.17
CA ILE A 602 18.84 -3.08 17.38
C ILE A 602 20.36 -3.17 17.38
N ILE A 603 20.85 -4.40 17.38
CA ILE A 603 22.25 -4.75 17.10
C ILE A 603 22.27 -5.63 15.84
N GLU A 604 23.14 -5.28 14.91
CA GLU A 604 23.37 -5.98 13.65
C GLU A 604 24.84 -6.44 13.61
N PRO A 605 25.16 -7.66 14.09
CA PRO A 605 26.46 -8.28 13.84
C PRO A 605 26.69 -8.41 12.34
N SER A 606 27.91 -8.15 11.89
CA SER A 606 28.19 -8.16 10.45
C SER A 606 28.04 -9.57 9.86
N ALA A 607 27.42 -9.62 8.68
CA ALA A 607 27.36 -10.84 7.88
C ALA A 607 28.72 -11.24 7.28
N HIS A 608 29.76 -10.41 7.46
CA HIS A 608 31.04 -10.57 6.76
C HIS A 608 32.26 -10.61 7.69
N ASP A 609 32.17 -10.17 8.94
CA ASP A 609 33.29 -10.13 9.87
C ASP A 609 32.82 -10.20 11.34
N PRO A 610 33.24 -11.20 12.12
CA PRO A 610 32.75 -11.37 13.49
C PRO A 610 33.12 -10.23 14.45
N ALA A 611 34.13 -9.43 14.13
CA ALA A 611 34.55 -8.29 14.95
C ALA A 611 33.73 -7.02 14.67
N VAL A 612 32.94 -7.01 13.60
CA VAL A 612 32.17 -5.84 13.13
C VAL A 612 30.71 -5.97 13.57
N ALA A 613 30.17 -4.86 14.08
CA ALA A 613 28.74 -4.75 14.37
C ALA A 613 28.27 -3.31 14.19
N PHE A 614 27.00 -3.17 13.86
CA PHE A 614 26.28 -1.91 13.74
C PHE A 614 25.18 -1.85 14.79
N VAL A 615 24.94 -0.67 15.35
CA VAL A 615 23.95 -0.50 16.42
C VAL A 615 23.11 0.73 16.14
N ALA A 616 21.79 0.57 16.23
CA ALA A 616 20.85 1.67 16.32
C ALA A 616 20.51 1.94 17.78
N THR A 617 20.56 3.20 18.19
CA THR A 617 20.06 3.64 19.48
C THR A 617 19.09 4.80 19.30
N THR A 618 18.14 4.96 20.21
CA THR A 618 17.24 6.11 20.19
C THR A 618 17.02 6.72 21.57
N ARG A 619 16.71 8.03 21.58
CA ARG A 619 16.47 8.83 22.78
C ARG A 619 15.23 9.71 22.67
N TYR A 620 14.36 9.46 21.69
CA TYR A 620 13.17 10.30 21.47
C TYR A 620 12.23 10.33 22.68
N LYS A 621 12.16 9.23 23.45
CA LYS A 621 11.43 9.13 24.73
C LYS A 621 12.05 9.95 25.88
N LEU A 622 13.16 10.61 25.62
CA LEU A 622 13.85 11.57 26.51
C LEU A 622 13.93 12.95 25.84
N ASP A 623 13.02 13.22 24.90
CA ASP A 623 12.92 14.48 24.16
C ASP A 623 14.17 14.81 23.29
N ASP A 624 14.86 13.78 22.80
CA ASP A 624 16.01 13.90 21.89
C ASP A 624 15.75 13.13 20.59
N PHE A 625 15.33 13.86 19.55
CA PHE A 625 14.92 13.32 18.25
C PHE A 625 16.09 13.12 17.26
N ARG A 626 17.34 13.25 17.71
CA ARG A 626 18.50 13.07 16.83
C ARG A 626 18.71 11.60 16.46
N PRO A 627 19.22 11.32 15.25
CA PRO A 627 19.63 9.97 14.88
C PRO A 627 20.91 9.55 15.62
N TYR A 628 20.98 8.27 15.97
CA TYR A 628 22.15 7.64 16.57
C TYR A 628 22.35 6.24 16.01
N LEU A 629 23.34 6.13 15.14
CA LEU A 629 23.84 4.89 14.56
C LEU A 629 25.33 4.77 14.88
N TRP A 630 25.78 3.57 15.20
CA TRP A 630 27.14 3.30 15.65
C TRP A 630 27.73 2.11 14.90
N LYS A 631 29.05 2.16 14.67
CA LYS A 631 29.83 1.06 14.11
C LYS A 631 31.00 0.71 15.02
N THR A 632 31.25 -0.58 15.23
CA THR A 632 32.49 -1.13 15.78
C THR A 632 33.14 -2.05 14.75
N THR A 633 34.47 -2.21 14.83
CA THR A 633 35.24 -3.19 14.03
C THR A 633 36.18 -4.05 14.89
N ASN A 634 35.99 -4.06 16.22
CA ASN A 634 36.89 -4.73 17.15
C ASN A 634 36.17 -5.29 18.39
N TYR A 635 34.98 -5.88 18.17
CA TYR A 635 34.13 -6.45 19.22
C TYR A 635 33.71 -5.42 20.28
N GLY A 636 33.38 -4.20 19.85
CA GLY A 636 32.87 -3.12 20.70
C GLY A 636 33.93 -2.35 21.49
N ARG A 637 35.23 -2.63 21.32
CA ARG A 637 36.29 -1.89 22.04
C ARG A 637 36.31 -0.40 21.69
N THR A 638 35.96 -0.04 20.45
CA THR A 638 35.83 1.35 20.00
C THR A 638 34.63 1.50 19.07
N TRP A 639 33.97 2.66 19.13
CA TRP A 639 32.77 2.95 18.36
C TRP A 639 32.90 4.25 17.57
N THR A 640 32.32 4.27 16.38
CA THR A 640 32.21 5.46 15.52
C THR A 640 30.74 5.78 15.29
N LYS A 641 30.34 7.04 15.49
CA LYS A 641 28.99 7.51 15.14
C LYS A 641 28.90 7.66 13.61
N ILE A 642 27.88 7.09 13.01
CA ILE A 642 27.71 6.98 11.54
C ILE A 642 26.35 7.51 11.10
N THR A 643 26.08 8.81 11.30
CA THR A 643 24.76 9.42 11.02
C THR A 643 24.82 10.55 9.98
N ASN A 644 25.95 10.73 9.31
CA ASN A 644 26.13 11.80 8.33
C ASN A 644 25.15 11.61 7.15
N GLY A 645 24.40 12.66 6.79
CA GLY A 645 23.37 12.61 5.74
C GLY A 645 21.95 12.29 6.24
N ILE A 646 21.77 11.91 7.52
CA ILE A 646 20.45 11.78 8.15
C ILE A 646 20.08 13.11 8.82
N ARG A 647 18.81 13.53 8.68
CA ARG A 647 18.31 14.76 9.31
C ARG A 647 18.38 14.68 10.83
N ALA A 648 18.63 15.82 11.47
CA ALA A 648 18.76 15.90 12.93
C ALA A 648 17.46 15.67 13.70
N ASP A 649 16.30 15.73 13.04
CA ASP A 649 14.96 15.53 13.60
C ASP A 649 14.31 14.20 13.16
N ASP A 650 15.11 13.26 12.63
CA ASP A 650 14.66 11.99 12.08
C ASP A 650 15.40 10.84 12.75
N PHE A 651 15.01 10.54 13.99
CA PHE A 651 15.64 9.50 14.79
C PHE A 651 15.50 8.12 14.15
N THR A 652 16.52 7.30 14.36
CA THR A 652 16.66 5.96 13.76
C THR A 652 16.27 4.87 14.76
N ARG A 653 15.66 3.79 14.27
CA ARG A 653 15.26 2.62 15.08
C ARG A 653 15.97 1.33 14.68
N VAL A 654 16.28 1.16 13.40
CA VAL A 654 16.86 -0.09 12.87
C VAL A 654 17.99 0.22 11.91
N ILE A 655 18.99 -0.66 11.91
CA ILE A 655 20.09 -0.70 10.93
C ILE A 655 20.31 -2.15 10.51
N ARG A 656 20.51 -2.40 9.21
CA ARG A 656 20.82 -3.70 8.62
C ARG A 656 22.03 -3.61 7.71
N GLU A 657 22.87 -4.63 7.72
CA GLU A 657 23.91 -4.80 6.71
C GLU A 657 23.39 -5.69 5.58
N ASP A 658 23.74 -5.36 4.34
CA ASP A 658 23.45 -6.25 3.22
C ASP A 658 24.29 -7.53 3.34
N PRO A 659 23.67 -8.73 3.41
CA PRO A 659 24.39 -9.98 3.62
C PRO A 659 25.26 -10.38 2.42
N THR A 660 25.05 -9.77 1.24
CA THR A 660 25.81 -10.07 0.02
C THR A 660 26.87 -9.02 -0.31
N ARG A 661 26.72 -7.80 0.23
CA ARG A 661 27.59 -6.67 -0.10
C ARG A 661 28.08 -5.96 1.16
N ARG A 662 29.31 -6.29 1.57
CA ARG A 662 30.03 -5.57 2.63
C ARG A 662 30.01 -4.05 2.41
N GLY A 663 29.68 -3.31 3.46
CA GLY A 663 29.64 -1.85 3.48
C GLY A 663 28.39 -1.19 2.88
N LEU A 664 27.45 -1.99 2.36
CA LEU A 664 26.11 -1.54 2.01
C LEU A 664 25.19 -1.71 3.22
N LEU A 665 24.63 -0.60 3.72
CA LEU A 665 23.79 -0.58 4.91
C LEU A 665 22.44 0.05 4.62
N TYR A 666 21.41 -0.38 5.35
CA TYR A 666 20.06 0.19 5.33
C TYR A 666 19.70 0.65 6.74
N ALA A 667 19.00 1.78 6.88
CA ALA A 667 18.53 2.29 8.17
C ALA A 667 17.07 2.73 8.11
N GLY A 668 16.29 2.35 9.11
CA GLY A 668 14.90 2.76 9.29
C GLY A 668 14.79 3.89 10.32
N SER A 669 13.95 4.87 10.00
CA SER A 669 13.75 6.09 10.78
C SER A 669 12.28 6.36 11.05
N GLU A 670 12.00 7.44 11.78
CA GLU A 670 10.64 7.95 12.02
C GLU A 670 9.88 8.28 10.74
N THR A 671 10.58 8.65 9.66
CA THR A 671 9.92 9.11 8.43
C THR A 671 10.14 8.22 7.23
N GLY A 672 11.01 7.20 7.29
CA GLY A 672 11.28 6.30 6.16
C GLY A 672 12.62 5.58 6.24
N VAL A 673 13.21 5.26 5.07
CA VAL A 673 14.42 4.44 4.94
C VAL A 673 15.59 5.23 4.35
N TYR A 674 16.81 4.92 4.81
CA TYR A 674 18.07 5.41 4.27
C TYR A 674 18.96 4.24 3.82
N VAL A 675 19.88 4.52 2.88
CA VAL A 675 20.92 3.61 2.41
C VAL A 675 22.30 4.26 2.50
N SER A 676 23.32 3.50 2.86
CA SER A 676 24.72 3.92 2.86
C SER A 676 25.56 2.96 2.03
N PHE A 677 26.49 3.50 1.23
CA PHE A 677 27.38 2.73 0.33
C PHE A 677 28.83 2.67 0.82
N ASP A 678 29.11 3.25 1.99
CA ASP A 678 30.43 3.45 2.55
C ASP A 678 30.44 3.17 4.06
N ASP A 679 29.78 2.10 4.48
CA ASP A 679 29.88 1.61 5.86
C ASP A 679 29.32 2.58 6.92
N GLY A 680 28.38 3.45 6.52
CA GLY A 680 27.73 4.46 7.35
C GLY A 680 28.41 5.83 7.30
N GLY A 681 29.41 6.01 6.44
CA GLY A 681 30.10 7.29 6.23
C GLY A 681 29.19 8.39 5.69
N LYS A 682 28.26 8.03 4.80
CA LYS A 682 27.21 8.92 4.28
C LYS A 682 25.93 8.15 3.95
N TRP A 683 24.82 8.66 4.46
CA TRP A 683 23.48 8.14 4.21
C TRP A 683 22.74 8.93 3.14
N HIS A 684 21.95 8.22 2.35
CA HIS A 684 21.07 8.74 1.30
C HIS A 684 19.66 8.27 1.56
N ARG A 685 18.67 9.15 1.36
CA ARG A 685 17.26 8.76 1.48
C ARG A 685 16.92 7.72 0.42
N LEU A 686 16.37 6.59 0.84
CA LEU A 686 15.87 5.54 -0.03
C LEU A 686 14.38 5.81 -0.30
N GLY A 687 14.13 6.76 -1.21
CA GLY A 687 12.80 7.29 -1.52
C GLY A 687 11.98 6.42 -2.48
N GLY A 688 11.25 7.07 -3.39
CA GLY A 688 10.31 6.44 -4.31
C GLY A 688 8.87 6.74 -3.93
N ASN A 689 8.00 5.74 -4.04
CA ASN A 689 6.60 5.82 -3.60
C ASN A 689 6.36 5.31 -2.17
N LEU A 690 7.40 5.06 -1.37
CA LEU A 690 7.23 4.74 0.05
C LEU A 690 6.67 5.98 0.76
N PRO A 691 5.53 5.88 1.47
CA PRO A 691 4.97 7.02 2.19
C PRO A 691 5.88 7.45 3.35
N ALA A 692 5.68 8.67 3.87
CA ALA A 692 6.28 9.03 5.14
C ALA A 692 5.67 8.15 6.24
N VAL A 693 6.46 7.29 6.87
CA VAL A 693 5.96 6.30 7.84
C VAL A 693 7.07 5.86 8.80
N PRO A 694 6.78 5.62 10.09
CA PRO A 694 7.74 5.03 11.01
C PRO A 694 8.15 3.62 10.59
N ILE A 695 9.45 3.39 10.47
CA ILE A 695 10.04 2.07 10.21
C ILE A 695 10.55 1.51 11.52
N HIS A 696 9.81 0.55 12.08
CA HIS A 696 10.16 -0.07 13.36
C HIS A 696 11.20 -1.17 13.18
N ASP A 697 11.11 -1.94 12.09
CA ASP A 697 12.07 -2.99 11.77
C ASP A 697 12.13 -3.26 10.26
N MET A 698 13.19 -3.91 9.82
CA MET A 698 13.38 -4.34 8.43
C MET A 698 14.26 -5.59 8.36
N THR A 699 14.15 -6.35 7.27
CA THR A 699 15.04 -7.48 6.98
C THR A 699 15.34 -7.59 5.49
N VAL A 700 16.52 -8.10 5.16
CA VAL A 700 16.93 -8.39 3.78
C VAL A 700 16.70 -9.87 3.54
N LYS A 701 15.80 -10.20 2.62
CA LYS A 701 15.53 -11.59 2.20
C LYS A 701 15.87 -11.76 0.74
N ASP A 702 16.87 -12.59 0.45
CA ASP A 702 17.40 -12.80 -0.89
C ASP A 702 17.84 -11.48 -1.55
N SER A 703 17.02 -10.93 -2.45
CA SER A 703 17.23 -9.62 -3.07
C SER A 703 16.08 -8.64 -2.83
N ASP A 704 15.26 -8.88 -1.81
CA ASP A 704 14.18 -7.98 -1.41
C ASP A 704 14.53 -7.31 -0.07
N LEU A 705 14.11 -6.06 0.10
CA LEU A 705 14.09 -5.38 1.40
C LEU A 705 12.65 -5.34 1.92
N VAL A 706 12.42 -5.98 3.06
CA VAL A 706 11.10 -6.09 3.71
C VAL A 706 11.04 -5.15 4.92
N LEU A 707 9.98 -4.35 5.02
CA LEU A 707 9.78 -3.36 6.08
C LEU A 707 8.58 -3.73 6.95
N ALA A 708 8.78 -3.75 8.27
CA ALA A 708 7.70 -3.58 9.25
C ALA A 708 7.49 -2.07 9.46
N THR A 709 6.39 -1.58 8.93
CA THR A 709 5.95 -0.21 9.22
C THR A 709 5.04 -0.21 10.45
N HIS A 710 4.99 0.91 11.16
CA HIS A 710 4.04 1.12 12.24
C HIS A 710 2.92 2.03 11.74
N GLY A 711 1.88 1.44 11.12
CA GLY A 711 0.71 2.17 10.63
C GLY A 711 0.44 2.06 9.12
N ARG A 712 1.24 1.30 8.34
CA ARG A 712 1.01 1.07 6.89
C ARG A 712 1.20 -0.39 6.46
N SER A 713 1.16 -1.36 7.38
CA SER A 713 1.38 -2.80 7.11
C SER A 713 2.80 -3.11 6.57
N PHE A 714 3.03 -4.30 5.99
CA PHE A 714 4.35 -4.65 5.42
C PHE A 714 4.56 -4.01 4.04
N TRP A 715 5.76 -3.47 3.81
CA TRP A 715 6.19 -2.92 2.52
C TRP A 715 7.45 -3.59 2.01
N LEU A 716 7.54 -3.81 0.69
CA LEU A 716 8.65 -4.48 0.04
C LEU A 716 9.20 -3.64 -1.10
N LEU A 717 10.53 -3.60 -1.20
CA LEU A 717 11.25 -3.19 -2.41
C LEU A 717 11.77 -4.45 -3.11
N ASP A 718 11.05 -4.90 -4.13
CA ASP A 718 11.61 -5.82 -5.13
C ASP A 718 12.29 -4.91 -6.17
N ASP A 719 13.59 -4.84 -6.37
CA ASP A 719 14.69 -5.76 -6.09
C ASP A 719 15.95 -4.91 -5.77
N LEU A 720 16.76 -5.33 -4.79
CA LEU A 720 18.00 -4.70 -4.32
C LEU A 720 19.18 -4.84 -5.30
N SER A 721 19.08 -5.70 -6.32
CA SER A 721 20.18 -5.97 -7.26
C SER A 721 20.78 -4.71 -7.91
N PRO A 722 20.00 -3.69 -8.36
CA PRO A 722 20.56 -2.43 -8.85
C PRO A 722 21.36 -1.67 -7.78
N ILE A 723 20.88 -1.65 -6.53
CA ILE A 723 21.57 -0.98 -5.41
C ILE A 723 22.89 -1.70 -5.08
N ARG A 724 22.89 -3.03 -5.05
CA ARG A 724 24.10 -3.84 -4.86
C ARG A 724 25.12 -3.63 -5.98
N GLN A 725 24.66 -3.52 -7.24
CA GLN A 725 25.53 -3.24 -8.38
C GLN A 725 26.11 -1.82 -8.36
N LEU A 726 25.34 -0.82 -7.91
CA LEU A 726 25.87 0.53 -7.64
C LEU A 726 26.96 0.50 -6.57
N ALA A 727 26.71 -0.21 -5.47
CA ALA A 727 27.68 -0.39 -4.39
C ALA A 727 28.96 -1.11 -4.87
N ALA A 728 28.83 -2.03 -5.83
CA ALA A 728 29.93 -2.75 -6.43
C ALA A 728 30.80 -1.89 -7.36
N SER A 729 30.16 -1.10 -8.21
CA SER A 729 30.82 -0.29 -9.25
C SER A 729 31.32 1.06 -8.78
N GLY A 730 30.85 1.55 -7.63
CA GLY A 730 31.15 2.89 -7.12
C GLY A 730 30.32 3.99 -7.80
N GLY A 731 29.22 3.63 -8.48
CA GLY A 731 28.33 4.53 -9.20
C GLY A 731 28.12 4.13 -10.67
N VAL A 732 27.26 4.87 -11.37
CA VAL A 732 27.00 4.69 -12.81
C VAL A 732 27.94 5.55 -13.66
N LYS A 733 28.41 5.01 -14.79
CA LYS A 733 29.22 5.71 -15.79
C LYS A 733 28.48 5.76 -17.12
N GLY A 734 28.71 6.79 -17.92
CA GLY A 734 28.08 6.97 -19.24
C GLY A 734 26.72 7.67 -19.21
N LYS A 735 26.03 7.66 -20.36
CA LYS A 735 24.68 8.24 -20.53
C LYS A 735 23.57 7.28 -20.08
N ALA A 736 23.80 5.97 -20.25
CA ALA A 736 22.90 4.92 -19.82
C ALA A 736 23.66 3.79 -19.11
N HIS A 737 22.99 3.12 -18.18
CA HIS A 737 23.52 1.95 -17.49
C HIS A 737 22.44 0.89 -17.31
N LEU A 738 22.62 -0.28 -17.92
CA LEU A 738 21.76 -1.45 -17.75
C LEU A 738 22.27 -2.31 -16.60
N PHE A 739 21.44 -2.49 -15.58
CA PHE A 739 21.76 -3.39 -14.46
C PHE A 739 21.47 -4.83 -14.86
N THR A 740 22.30 -5.77 -14.40
CA THR A 740 22.05 -7.20 -14.54
C THR A 740 20.77 -7.56 -13.77
N PRO A 741 19.72 -8.10 -14.44
CA PRO A 741 18.52 -8.56 -13.74
C PRO A 741 18.83 -9.72 -12.80
N ARG A 742 18.10 -9.80 -11.68
CA ARG A 742 18.18 -10.98 -10.79
C ARG A 742 17.67 -12.25 -11.49
N PRO A 743 18.10 -13.44 -11.03
CA PRO A 743 17.41 -14.69 -11.37
C PRO A 743 15.91 -14.57 -11.05
N THR A 744 15.08 -14.93 -12.03
CA THR A 744 13.63 -14.76 -11.95
C THR A 744 12.95 -16.12 -11.90
N ILE A 745 12.21 -16.41 -10.83
CA ILE A 745 11.38 -17.61 -10.77
C ILE A 745 10.15 -17.42 -11.66
N ARG A 746 9.89 -18.40 -12.54
CA ARG A 746 8.67 -18.47 -13.35
C ARG A 746 7.49 -18.89 -12.48
N PHE A 747 6.93 -17.93 -11.73
CA PHE A 747 5.67 -18.12 -11.02
C PHE A 747 4.48 -18.02 -11.97
N ARG A 748 3.46 -18.83 -11.70
CA ARG A 748 2.15 -18.72 -12.35
C ARG A 748 1.17 -18.06 -11.40
N THR A 749 0.63 -16.94 -11.82
CA THR A 749 -0.43 -16.24 -11.10
C THR A 749 -1.77 -16.47 -11.78
N ASP A 750 -2.75 -16.91 -11.01
CA ASP A 750 -4.15 -16.94 -11.43
C ASP A 750 -4.78 -15.56 -11.22
N PHE A 751 -5.05 -14.87 -12.33
CA PHE A 751 -5.69 -13.57 -12.32
C PHE A 751 -7.22 -13.64 -12.17
N GLY A 752 -7.78 -14.85 -12.00
CA GLY A 752 -9.21 -15.11 -11.99
C GLY A 752 -9.83 -14.89 -13.37
N PHE A 753 -11.15 -14.66 -13.41
CA PHE A 753 -11.85 -14.38 -14.66
C PHE A 753 -11.47 -13.00 -15.20
N PRO A 754 -10.78 -12.89 -16.35
CA PRO A 754 -10.37 -11.61 -16.89
C PRO A 754 -11.59 -10.81 -17.31
N GLN A 755 -11.73 -9.61 -16.75
CA GLN A 755 -12.72 -8.63 -17.14
C GLN A 755 -12.00 -7.38 -17.66
N PRO A 756 -12.40 -6.84 -18.82
CA PRO A 756 -11.88 -5.54 -19.25
C PRO A 756 -12.21 -4.50 -18.18
N PRO A 757 -11.30 -3.56 -17.88
CA PRO A 757 -11.57 -2.54 -16.88
C PRO A 757 -12.82 -1.75 -17.24
N LYS A 758 -13.70 -1.60 -16.25
CA LYS A 758 -14.91 -0.78 -16.30
C LYS A 758 -14.67 0.53 -15.56
N ILE A 759 -15.56 1.49 -15.80
CA ILE A 759 -15.58 2.76 -15.07
C ILE A 759 -15.74 2.46 -13.56
N GLY A 760 -14.88 3.05 -12.72
CA GLY A 760 -14.91 2.88 -11.27
C GLY A 760 -13.99 1.77 -10.73
N LYS A 761 -14.29 1.28 -9.53
CA LYS A 761 -13.62 0.13 -8.89
C LYS A 761 -13.97 -1.14 -9.67
N ASN A 762 -12.98 -2.00 -9.83
CA ASN A 762 -13.10 -3.26 -10.57
C ASN A 762 -12.89 -4.44 -9.63
N TYR A 763 -13.49 -5.59 -9.97
CA TYR A 763 -13.54 -6.77 -9.13
C TYR A 763 -12.95 -7.97 -9.85
N ARG A 764 -12.08 -8.71 -9.16
CA ARG A 764 -11.55 -10.00 -9.61
C ARG A 764 -11.99 -11.07 -8.62
N MET A 765 -12.73 -12.05 -9.11
CA MET A 765 -13.06 -13.24 -8.33
C MET A 765 -11.88 -14.19 -8.36
N THR A 766 -11.29 -14.45 -7.20
CA THR A 766 -10.10 -15.29 -7.01
C THR A 766 -10.35 -16.28 -5.88
N GLY A 767 -10.83 -17.48 -6.23
CA GLY A 767 -11.24 -18.49 -5.26
C GLY A 767 -12.47 -18.03 -4.45
N ALA A 768 -12.40 -18.15 -3.12
CA ALA A 768 -13.46 -17.74 -2.20
C ALA A 768 -13.45 -16.23 -1.87
N THR A 769 -12.56 -15.45 -2.48
CA THR A 769 -12.38 -14.02 -2.19
C THR A 769 -12.53 -13.18 -3.45
N ILE A 770 -12.89 -11.92 -3.26
CA ILE A 770 -12.89 -10.90 -4.30
C ILE A 770 -11.73 -9.95 -4.01
N VAL A 771 -10.89 -9.72 -5.00
CA VAL A 771 -9.87 -8.65 -4.97
C VAL A 771 -10.41 -7.45 -5.73
N THR A 772 -10.56 -6.34 -5.02
CA THR A 772 -10.96 -5.05 -5.60
C THR A 772 -9.73 -4.26 -6.02
N TYR A 773 -9.79 -3.62 -7.18
CA TYR A 773 -8.67 -2.86 -7.72
C TYR A 773 -9.14 -1.68 -8.57
N ARG A 774 -8.22 -0.73 -8.79
CA ARG A 774 -8.37 0.34 -9.77
C ARG A 774 -7.30 0.25 -10.84
N GLN A 775 -7.62 0.78 -12.03
CA GLN A 775 -6.64 1.02 -13.08
C GLN A 775 -6.02 2.39 -12.89
N VAL A 776 -4.70 2.45 -12.78
CA VAL A 776 -3.94 3.69 -12.69
C VAL A 776 -3.04 3.79 -13.92
N GLU A 777 -3.16 4.86 -14.68
CA GLU A 777 -2.21 5.15 -15.75
C GLU A 777 -0.98 5.82 -15.15
N ARG A 778 0.15 5.12 -15.21
CA ARG A 778 1.45 5.63 -14.77
C ARG A 778 1.91 6.73 -15.73
N LYS A 779 2.86 7.58 -15.30
CA LYS A 779 3.46 8.63 -16.14
C LYS A 779 4.08 8.10 -17.44
N THR A 780 4.42 6.81 -17.47
CA THR A 780 4.94 6.06 -18.62
C THR A 780 3.87 5.70 -19.66
N GLY A 781 2.59 5.96 -19.36
CA GLY A 781 1.44 5.50 -20.14
C GLY A 781 1.06 4.04 -19.89
N GLU A 782 1.77 3.35 -18.99
CA GLU A 782 1.43 1.99 -18.55
C GLU A 782 0.18 2.01 -17.66
N LYS A 783 -0.80 1.17 -17.94
CA LYS A 783 -1.98 0.98 -17.09
C LYS A 783 -1.69 -0.13 -16.08
N ALA A 784 -1.51 0.24 -14.82
CA ALA A 784 -1.25 -0.67 -13.71
C ALA A 784 -2.51 -0.93 -12.89
N GLN A 785 -2.69 -2.15 -12.44
CA GLN A 785 -3.73 -2.52 -11.47
C GLN A 785 -3.18 -2.30 -10.06
N VAL A 786 -3.88 -1.50 -9.26
CA VAL A 786 -3.56 -1.28 -7.85
C VAL A 786 -4.70 -1.85 -7.01
N ASN A 787 -4.40 -2.84 -6.19
CA ASN A 787 -5.35 -3.45 -5.27
C ASN A 787 -5.80 -2.44 -4.19
N ILE A 788 -7.06 -2.51 -3.77
CA ILE A 788 -7.69 -1.59 -2.80
C ILE A 788 -7.95 -2.27 -1.45
N ASP A 789 -8.18 -3.59 -1.45
CA ASP A 789 -8.55 -4.39 -0.28
C ASP A 789 -7.66 -5.65 -0.12
N ALA A 790 -6.54 -5.72 -0.85
CA ALA A 790 -5.60 -6.84 -0.83
C ALA A 790 -4.17 -6.35 -1.07
N GLY A 791 -3.19 -7.08 -0.53
CA GLY A 791 -1.77 -6.84 -0.78
C GLY A 791 -1.43 -6.99 -2.26
N GLN A 792 -0.40 -6.28 -2.70
CA GLN A 792 0.04 -6.27 -4.08
C GLN A 792 1.12 -7.35 -4.29
N ASN A 793 0.92 -8.23 -5.27
CA ASN A 793 1.98 -9.14 -5.73
C ASN A 793 3.10 -8.35 -6.44
N PRO A 794 4.34 -8.85 -6.44
CA PRO A 794 5.38 -8.27 -7.28
C PRO A 794 5.01 -8.44 -8.77
N PRO A 795 5.55 -7.59 -9.67
CA PRO A 795 5.33 -7.75 -11.11
C PRO A 795 5.67 -9.16 -11.59
N ASP A 796 4.90 -9.67 -12.55
CA ASP A 796 5.18 -10.96 -13.17
C ASP A 796 6.28 -10.84 -14.22
N GLY A 797 7.24 -11.76 -14.14
CA GLY A 797 8.33 -11.90 -15.10
C GLY A 797 9.61 -11.17 -14.72
N VAL A 798 10.45 -10.92 -15.72
CA VAL A 798 11.82 -10.44 -15.54
C VAL A 798 11.81 -8.93 -15.42
N ILE A 799 12.18 -8.43 -14.24
CA ILE A 799 12.32 -7.00 -13.95
C ILE A 799 13.69 -6.55 -14.46
N VAL A 800 13.68 -5.70 -15.48
CA VAL A 800 14.87 -5.05 -16.01
C VAL A 800 14.94 -3.64 -15.44
N SER A 801 16.07 -3.30 -14.84
CA SER A 801 16.34 -1.95 -14.33
C SER A 801 17.47 -1.31 -15.12
N TYR A 802 17.34 -0.03 -15.42
CA TYR A 802 18.40 0.75 -16.05
C TYR A 802 18.31 2.21 -15.61
N TRP A 803 19.45 2.88 -15.59
CA TRP A 803 19.58 4.28 -15.24
C TRP A 803 19.92 5.10 -16.48
N LEU A 804 19.30 6.28 -16.59
CA LEU A 804 19.54 7.26 -17.66
C LEU A 804 20.00 8.58 -17.04
N ARG A 805 21.14 9.12 -17.49
CA ARG A 805 21.69 10.39 -17.01
C ARG A 805 20.73 11.55 -17.27
N ASP A 806 20.23 11.58 -18.50
CA ASP A 806 19.32 12.59 -19.03
C ASP A 806 18.14 11.87 -19.69
N LYS A 807 17.02 12.58 -19.89
CA LYS A 807 15.89 12.05 -20.66
C LYS A 807 16.29 11.96 -22.15
N PRO A 808 16.33 10.77 -22.77
CA PRO A 808 16.75 10.62 -24.16
C PRO A 808 15.79 11.31 -25.13
N GLU A 809 16.34 11.94 -26.17
CA GLU A 809 15.54 12.49 -27.27
C GLU A 809 14.98 11.38 -28.16
N GLY A 810 15.80 10.36 -28.42
CA GLY A 810 15.45 9.19 -29.21
C GLY A 810 14.53 8.21 -28.49
N ASP A 811 14.30 7.07 -29.15
CA ASP A 811 13.58 5.95 -28.55
C ASP A 811 14.53 5.05 -27.76
N VAL A 812 14.06 4.61 -26.60
CA VAL A 812 14.68 3.55 -25.81
C VAL A 812 14.07 2.23 -26.22
N LYS A 813 14.91 1.25 -26.57
CA LYS A 813 14.47 -0.10 -26.95
C LYS A 813 15.00 -1.15 -25.99
N ALA A 814 14.12 -2.03 -25.55
CA ALA A 814 14.48 -3.22 -24.77
C ALA A 814 14.21 -4.48 -25.60
N THR A 815 15.27 -5.20 -25.97
CA THR A 815 15.21 -6.41 -26.80
C THR A 815 15.60 -7.63 -25.97
N PHE A 816 14.70 -8.60 -25.88
CA PHE A 816 14.92 -9.87 -25.19
C PHE A 816 15.38 -10.93 -26.19
N LEU A 817 16.44 -11.64 -25.83
CA LEU A 817 17.15 -12.61 -26.68
C LEU A 817 17.21 -13.96 -25.97
N ASP A 818 17.16 -15.05 -26.73
CA ASP A 818 17.41 -16.39 -26.21
C ASP A 818 18.91 -16.66 -25.98
N ALA A 819 19.23 -17.83 -25.44
CA ALA A 819 20.60 -18.30 -25.22
C ALA A 819 21.46 -18.26 -26.50
N LYS A 820 20.87 -18.46 -27.68
CA LYS A 820 21.55 -18.44 -28.99
C LYS A 820 21.67 -17.03 -29.59
N GLY A 821 21.10 -16.02 -28.92
CA GLY A 821 21.14 -14.62 -29.36
C GLY A 821 20.04 -14.27 -30.36
N LYS A 822 19.07 -15.17 -30.59
CA LYS A 822 17.92 -14.90 -31.43
C LYS A 822 16.95 -13.98 -30.68
N GLN A 823 16.48 -12.95 -31.37
CA GLN A 823 15.48 -12.04 -30.83
C GLN A 823 14.16 -12.78 -30.56
N ILE A 824 13.69 -12.63 -29.31
CA ILE A 824 12.39 -13.11 -28.85
C ILE A 824 11.37 -12.00 -29.07
N ARG A 825 11.59 -10.83 -28.46
CA ARG A 825 10.66 -9.69 -28.49
C ARG A 825 11.41 -8.39 -28.26
N GLN A 826 10.94 -7.30 -28.85
CA GLN A 826 11.45 -5.94 -28.65
C GLN A 826 10.31 -5.03 -28.20
N PHE A 827 10.59 -4.16 -27.23
CA PHE A 827 9.70 -3.11 -26.76
C PHE A 827 10.36 -1.75 -26.98
N THR A 828 9.56 -0.70 -27.19
CA THR A 828 10.05 0.66 -27.47
C THR A 828 9.35 1.70 -26.61
N SER A 829 10.02 2.83 -26.37
CA SER A 829 9.40 4.04 -25.78
C SER A 829 8.57 4.85 -26.77
N ALA A 830 8.68 4.55 -28.08
CA ALA A 830 8.00 5.29 -29.13
C ALA A 830 6.47 5.30 -28.92
N PRO A 831 5.78 6.42 -29.20
CA PRO A 831 4.33 6.37 -29.37
C PRO A 831 3.99 5.43 -30.53
N ALA A 832 2.93 4.63 -30.38
CA ALA A 832 2.43 3.83 -31.48
C ALA A 832 2.09 4.75 -32.66
N GLU A 833 2.70 4.51 -33.83
CA GLU A 833 2.44 5.35 -35.01
C GLU A 833 0.93 5.36 -35.32
N PRO A 834 0.33 6.54 -35.54
CA PRO A 834 -1.00 6.60 -36.10
C PRO A 834 -0.93 6.06 -37.54
N LYS A 835 -1.41 4.83 -37.75
CA LYS A 835 -1.71 4.36 -39.11
C LYS A 835 -2.58 5.43 -39.78
N GLU A 836 -2.19 5.87 -40.98
CA GLU A 836 -2.86 6.92 -41.74
C GLU A 836 -4.38 6.79 -41.64
N LYS A 837 -5.06 7.90 -41.31
CA LYS A 837 -6.52 8.00 -41.40
C LYS A 837 -6.94 7.84 -42.86
N LYS A 838 -7.12 6.60 -43.31
CA LYS A 838 -7.99 6.34 -44.46
C LYS A 838 -9.39 6.77 -44.04
N GLU A 839 -10.08 7.54 -44.88
CA GLU A 839 -11.51 7.87 -44.70
C GLU A 839 -12.31 6.57 -44.56
N GLN A 840 -12.51 6.10 -43.33
CA GLN A 840 -13.29 4.92 -43.02
C GLN A 840 -14.67 5.35 -42.51
N LYS A 841 -15.69 4.56 -42.84
CA LYS A 841 -17.05 4.69 -42.33
C LYS A 841 -17.05 4.88 -40.80
N PRO A 842 -18.05 5.59 -40.23
CA PRO A 842 -18.17 5.71 -38.78
C PRO A 842 -18.11 4.34 -38.12
N LEU A 843 -17.06 4.10 -37.33
CA LEU A 843 -16.91 2.88 -36.53
C LEU A 843 -18.09 2.79 -35.55
N THR A 844 -18.66 1.59 -35.38
CA THR A 844 -19.62 1.34 -34.30
C THR A 844 -18.94 1.56 -32.94
N PRO A 845 -19.70 1.76 -31.85
CA PRO A 845 -19.12 1.81 -30.51
C PRO A 845 -18.23 0.60 -30.17
N GLU A 846 -18.59 -0.62 -30.58
CA GLU A 846 -17.74 -1.81 -30.38
C GLU A 846 -16.44 -1.74 -31.19
N GLN A 847 -16.49 -1.24 -32.43
CA GLN A 847 -15.30 -1.10 -33.28
C GLN A 847 -14.35 -0.02 -32.75
N LYS A 848 -14.88 1.11 -32.25
CA LYS A 848 -14.07 2.13 -31.57
C LYS A 848 -13.41 1.58 -30.31
N ARG A 849 -14.16 0.84 -29.48
CA ARG A 849 -13.64 0.16 -28.30
C ARG A 849 -12.55 -0.85 -28.66
N SER A 850 -12.74 -1.63 -29.73
CA SER A 850 -11.73 -2.57 -30.23
C SER A 850 -10.46 -1.87 -30.72
N GLU A 851 -10.59 -0.74 -31.43
CA GLU A 851 -9.44 0.08 -31.85
C GLU A 851 -8.72 0.75 -30.67
N GLU A 852 -9.44 1.28 -29.68
CA GLU A 852 -8.87 1.87 -28.47
C GLU A 852 -8.13 0.82 -27.65
N ILE A 853 -8.69 -0.38 -27.54
CA ILE A 853 -8.06 -1.53 -26.90
C ILE A 853 -6.83 -2.00 -27.69
N LYS A 854 -6.84 -1.94 -29.03
CA LYS A 854 -5.69 -2.23 -29.89
C LYS A 854 -4.55 -1.23 -29.71
N LYS A 855 -4.85 0.06 -29.52
CA LYS A 855 -3.86 1.13 -29.31
C LYS A 855 -3.23 1.14 -27.91
N ALA A 856 -3.89 0.56 -26.91
CA ALA A 856 -3.51 0.68 -25.50
C ALA A 856 -2.62 -0.45 -24.94
N ARG A 857 -2.13 -1.41 -25.75
CA ARG A 857 -1.81 -2.77 -25.24
C ARG A 857 -0.35 -3.20 -25.11
N GLU A 858 0.61 -2.67 -25.86
CA GLU A 858 2.02 -3.06 -25.61
C GLU A 858 2.64 -2.15 -24.55
N PRO A 859 3.24 -2.73 -23.48
CA PRO A 859 3.89 -1.93 -22.45
C PRO A 859 5.06 -1.18 -23.08
N LYS A 860 5.10 0.12 -22.83
CA LYS A 860 6.17 0.99 -23.32
C LYS A 860 7.38 0.89 -22.42
N VAL A 861 8.56 0.94 -23.02
CA VAL A 861 9.81 1.06 -22.26
C VAL A 861 9.89 2.49 -21.71
N PRO A 862 10.03 2.70 -20.39
CA PRO A 862 10.20 4.04 -19.85
C PRO A 862 11.46 4.71 -20.43
N LYS A 863 11.46 6.05 -20.52
CA LYS A 863 12.63 6.79 -21.02
C LYS A 863 12.88 8.05 -20.24
N GLU A 864 12.62 8.00 -18.96
CA GLU A 864 12.66 9.17 -18.11
C GLU A 864 14.04 9.28 -17.43
N GLN A 865 14.47 10.49 -17.08
CA GLN A 865 15.73 10.69 -16.36
C GLN A 865 15.75 9.92 -15.04
N GLY A 866 16.90 9.35 -14.68
CA GLY A 866 17.10 8.57 -13.45
C GLY A 866 16.87 7.07 -13.62
N LEU A 867 16.49 6.39 -12.54
CA LEU A 867 16.17 4.96 -12.56
C LEU A 867 14.85 4.70 -13.31
N ASN A 868 14.84 3.68 -14.15
CA ASN A 868 13.70 3.15 -14.88
C ASN A 868 13.61 1.64 -14.68
N ARG A 869 12.38 1.12 -14.67
CA ARG A 869 12.09 -0.32 -14.55
C ARG A 869 11.13 -0.76 -15.64
N PHE A 870 11.34 -1.96 -16.17
CA PHE A 870 10.47 -2.58 -17.15
C PHE A 870 10.34 -4.08 -16.85
N ALA A 871 9.11 -4.58 -16.72
CA ALA A 871 8.85 -5.99 -16.47
C ALA A 871 8.47 -6.72 -17.77
N TRP A 872 9.31 -7.63 -18.24
CA TRP A 872 8.95 -8.53 -19.32
C TRP A 872 8.27 -9.78 -18.76
N ASN A 873 7.00 -9.97 -19.10
CA ASN A 873 6.18 -11.13 -18.72
C ASN A 873 6.66 -12.49 -19.28
N MET A 874 7.87 -12.57 -19.83
CA MET A 874 8.52 -13.76 -20.38
C MET A 874 7.80 -14.36 -21.61
N ARG A 875 6.82 -13.66 -22.20
CA ARG A 875 6.08 -14.18 -23.36
C ARG A 875 6.78 -13.89 -24.68
N TYR A 876 6.86 -14.92 -25.49
CA TYR A 876 7.14 -14.84 -26.92
C TYR A 876 6.00 -14.10 -27.65
N PRO A 877 6.22 -13.62 -28.89
CA PRO A 877 5.19 -12.94 -29.66
C PRO A 877 3.91 -13.78 -29.79
N ASP A 878 2.77 -13.10 -29.68
CA ASP A 878 1.46 -13.71 -29.85
C ASP A 878 1.26 -14.18 -31.30
N ALA A 879 0.26 -15.03 -31.53
CA ALA A 879 -0.17 -15.38 -32.88
C ALA A 879 -0.74 -14.16 -33.61
N ALA A 880 -0.66 -14.15 -34.95
CA ALA A 880 -1.28 -13.10 -35.77
C ALA A 880 -2.78 -12.95 -35.45
N ARG A 881 -3.32 -11.74 -35.61
CA ARG A 881 -4.74 -11.46 -35.37
C ARG A 881 -5.55 -11.50 -36.67
N VAL A 882 -6.81 -11.94 -36.58
CA VAL A 882 -7.79 -11.74 -37.67
C VAL A 882 -8.41 -10.35 -37.53
N GLU A 883 -8.51 -9.61 -38.62
CA GLU A 883 -9.19 -8.30 -38.64
C GLU A 883 -10.70 -8.47 -38.42
N ASP A 884 -11.32 -7.65 -37.58
CA ASP A 884 -12.77 -7.65 -37.29
C ASP A 884 -13.37 -8.97 -36.74
N ASP A 885 -12.60 -9.85 -36.10
CA ASP A 885 -13.15 -11.02 -35.40
C ASP A 885 -13.88 -10.60 -34.11
N PRO A 886 -15.20 -10.79 -33.96
CA PRO A 886 -15.95 -10.38 -32.77
C PRO A 886 -15.80 -11.34 -31.58
N THR A 887 -15.17 -12.50 -31.76
CA THR A 887 -14.85 -13.45 -30.68
C THR A 887 -13.56 -13.07 -29.92
N TRP A 888 -13.01 -11.89 -30.23
CA TRP A 888 -11.69 -11.45 -29.81
C TRP A 888 -11.49 -11.20 -28.31
N GLU A 889 -12.53 -10.83 -27.54
CA GLU A 889 -12.39 -10.67 -26.08
C GLU A 889 -12.16 -12.02 -25.36
N SER A 890 -12.53 -13.16 -25.97
CA SER A 890 -12.10 -14.51 -25.53
C SER A 890 -10.75 -14.95 -26.12
N ALA A 891 -10.20 -14.23 -27.09
CA ALA A 891 -9.04 -14.68 -27.87
C ALA A 891 -7.67 -14.28 -27.28
N GLU A 892 -7.61 -13.37 -26.31
CA GLU A 892 -6.31 -12.89 -25.81
C GLU A 892 -5.48 -14.00 -25.16
N ALA A 893 -6.12 -14.87 -24.37
CA ALA A 893 -5.45 -16.02 -23.77
C ALA A 893 -5.11 -17.11 -24.82
N THR A 894 -5.90 -17.23 -25.89
CA THR A 894 -5.71 -18.23 -26.94
C THR A 894 -4.67 -17.83 -27.99
N LEU A 895 -4.45 -16.53 -28.19
CA LEU A 895 -3.41 -15.96 -29.05
C LEU A 895 -2.06 -15.81 -28.35
N ALA A 896 -2.07 -15.74 -27.02
CA ALA A 896 -0.88 -15.47 -26.23
C ALA A 896 0.28 -16.38 -26.63
N GLY A 897 1.47 -15.81 -26.85
CA GLY A 897 2.67 -16.60 -27.12
C GLY A 897 3.06 -17.50 -25.94
N PRO A 898 3.92 -18.53 -26.17
CA PRO A 898 4.47 -19.32 -25.07
C PRO A 898 5.25 -18.46 -24.08
N ILE A 899 5.18 -18.82 -22.81
CA ILE A 899 6.08 -18.29 -21.77
C ILE A 899 7.43 -19.00 -21.95
N ALA A 900 8.52 -18.24 -21.91
CA ALA A 900 9.89 -18.74 -21.98
C ALA A 900 10.12 -19.90 -21.00
N ALA A 901 10.77 -20.98 -21.45
CA ALA A 901 11.17 -22.08 -20.58
C ALA A 901 12.28 -21.62 -19.61
N PRO A 902 12.41 -22.24 -18.42
CA PRO A 902 13.56 -22.01 -17.55
C PRO A 902 14.88 -22.18 -18.30
N GLY A 903 15.84 -21.29 -18.06
CA GLY A 903 17.11 -21.25 -18.78
C GLY A 903 17.73 -19.86 -18.86
N GLN A 904 18.76 -19.74 -19.71
CA GLN A 904 19.58 -18.53 -19.86
C GLN A 904 19.11 -17.65 -21.01
N TYR A 905 19.07 -16.34 -20.76
CA TYR A 905 18.58 -15.32 -21.69
C TYR A 905 19.44 -14.06 -21.60
N ARG A 906 19.23 -13.12 -22.54
CA ARG A 906 19.85 -11.80 -22.51
C ARG A 906 18.84 -10.70 -22.76
N VAL A 907 19.03 -9.56 -22.12
CA VAL A 907 18.34 -8.31 -22.46
C VAL A 907 19.35 -7.35 -23.07
N ARG A 908 18.95 -6.69 -24.15
CA ARG A 908 19.68 -5.62 -24.83
C ARG A 908 18.90 -4.33 -24.70
N LEU A 909 19.52 -3.30 -24.14
CA LEU A 909 19.01 -1.95 -24.07
C LEU A 909 19.72 -1.10 -25.13
N GLU A 910 18.95 -0.40 -25.96
CA GLU A 910 19.46 0.58 -26.93
C GLU A 910 18.96 1.97 -26.56
N VAL A 911 19.88 2.93 -26.39
CA VAL A 911 19.59 4.32 -25.99
C VAL A 911 20.46 5.26 -26.82
N ASP A 912 19.86 6.15 -27.60
CA ASP A 912 20.57 7.15 -28.43
C ASP A 912 21.74 6.55 -29.25
N GLY A 913 21.59 5.32 -29.74
CA GLY A 913 22.60 4.59 -30.52
C GLY A 913 23.62 3.80 -29.70
N GLU A 914 23.67 3.95 -28.38
CA GLU A 914 24.47 3.11 -27.47
C GLU A 914 23.74 1.78 -27.19
N ARG A 915 24.49 0.69 -27.12
CA ARG A 915 23.97 -0.66 -26.87
C ARG A 915 24.58 -1.25 -25.59
N HIS A 916 23.70 -1.65 -24.68
CA HIS A 916 24.06 -2.34 -23.44
C HIS A 916 23.40 -3.71 -23.40
N GLU A 917 24.10 -4.73 -22.93
CA GLU A 917 23.55 -6.07 -22.78
C GLU A 917 23.82 -6.63 -21.39
N ALA A 918 22.87 -7.39 -20.86
CA ALA A 918 23.03 -8.12 -19.62
C ALA A 918 22.41 -9.54 -19.73
N PRO A 919 23.09 -10.57 -19.21
CA PRO A 919 22.50 -11.90 -19.08
C PRO A 919 21.49 -11.94 -17.93
N PHE A 920 20.54 -12.87 -17.98
CA PHE A 920 19.69 -13.22 -16.86
C PHE A 920 19.19 -14.68 -16.97
N GLU A 921 18.77 -15.23 -15.83
CA GLU A 921 18.25 -16.59 -15.74
C GLU A 921 16.76 -16.58 -15.38
N ILE A 922 15.98 -17.42 -16.07
CA ILE A 922 14.62 -17.80 -15.64
C ILE A 922 14.73 -19.16 -14.95
N GLN A 923 14.31 -19.23 -13.69
CA GLN A 923 14.34 -20.45 -12.88
C GLN A 923 12.95 -21.08 -12.80
N LYS A 924 12.90 -22.41 -12.62
CA LYS A 924 11.64 -23.11 -12.36
C LYS A 924 11.12 -22.79 -10.96
N ASP A 925 9.81 -22.79 -10.79
CA ASP A 925 9.21 -22.79 -9.45
C ASP A 925 9.63 -24.08 -8.71
N PRO A 926 10.34 -23.98 -7.57
CA PRO A 926 10.84 -25.16 -6.87
C PRO A 926 9.72 -26.05 -6.31
N ARG A 927 8.49 -25.55 -6.21
CA ARG A 927 7.30 -26.33 -5.81
C ARG A 927 6.79 -27.23 -6.93
N VAL A 928 7.23 -27.01 -8.17
CA VAL A 928 6.80 -27.77 -9.34
C VAL A 928 7.78 -28.93 -9.59
N SER A 929 7.25 -30.15 -9.59
CA SER A 929 8.01 -31.39 -9.78
C SER A 929 8.47 -31.63 -11.22
N ALA A 930 7.97 -30.86 -12.18
CA ALA A 930 8.34 -30.99 -13.59
C ALA A 930 9.85 -30.82 -13.83
N THR A 931 10.33 -31.58 -14.81
CA THR A 931 11.71 -31.59 -15.29
C THR A 931 11.94 -30.51 -16.34
N GLN A 932 13.19 -30.17 -16.63
CA GLN A 932 13.51 -29.24 -17.73
C GLN A 932 12.94 -29.73 -19.08
N ALA A 933 12.99 -31.04 -19.34
CA ALA A 933 12.44 -31.64 -20.55
C ALA A 933 10.92 -31.41 -20.68
N ASP A 934 10.19 -31.40 -19.56
CA ASP A 934 8.76 -31.11 -19.54
C ASP A 934 8.46 -29.66 -19.96
N PHE A 935 9.23 -28.71 -19.44
CA PHE A 935 9.14 -27.29 -19.82
C PHE A 935 9.46 -27.09 -21.31
N ASP A 936 10.52 -27.74 -21.79
CA ASP A 936 10.95 -27.65 -23.18
C ASP A 936 9.90 -28.25 -24.13
N ALA A 937 9.33 -29.41 -23.78
CA ALA A 937 8.27 -30.06 -24.54
C ALA A 937 7.00 -29.20 -24.58
N GLN A 938 6.62 -28.59 -23.45
CA GLN A 938 5.49 -27.66 -23.41
C GLN A 938 5.74 -26.45 -24.29
N PHE A 939 6.89 -25.82 -24.14
CA PHE A 939 7.28 -24.64 -24.90
C PHE A 939 7.27 -24.93 -26.41
N ALA A 940 7.86 -26.06 -26.83
CA ALA A 940 7.91 -26.49 -28.22
C ALA A 940 6.50 -26.68 -28.80
N LEU A 941 5.60 -27.40 -28.11
CA LEU A 941 4.24 -27.60 -28.60
C LEU A 941 3.45 -26.27 -28.66
N ARG A 942 3.58 -25.41 -27.64
CA ARG A 942 2.95 -24.08 -27.64
C ARG A 942 3.43 -23.21 -28.79
N LEU A 943 4.72 -23.27 -29.13
CA LEU A 943 5.27 -22.55 -30.27
C LEU A 943 4.67 -23.05 -31.59
N ARG A 944 4.58 -24.38 -31.78
CA ARG A 944 3.93 -25.00 -32.94
C ARG A 944 2.45 -24.59 -33.07
N ILE A 945 1.72 -24.54 -31.95
CA ILE A 945 0.32 -24.06 -31.90
C ILE A 945 0.23 -22.59 -32.33
N ARG A 946 1.08 -21.72 -31.77
CA ARG A 946 1.14 -20.29 -32.10
C ARG A 946 1.45 -20.06 -33.58
N ASP A 947 2.41 -20.79 -34.13
CA ASP A 947 2.83 -20.70 -35.53
C ASP A 947 1.70 -21.17 -36.46
N LYS A 948 1.06 -22.29 -36.14
CA LYS A 948 -0.09 -22.79 -36.91
C LYS A 948 -1.27 -21.84 -36.89
N LEU A 949 -1.58 -21.26 -35.72
CA LEU A 949 -2.65 -20.30 -35.58
C LEU A 949 -2.37 -19.01 -36.37
N THR A 950 -1.11 -18.57 -36.41
CA THR A 950 -0.66 -17.45 -37.24
C THR A 950 -0.90 -17.73 -38.72
N GLU A 951 -0.47 -18.89 -39.22
CA GLU A 951 -0.68 -19.28 -40.62
C GLU A 951 -2.17 -19.30 -41.01
N VAL A 952 -3.02 -19.81 -40.10
CA VAL A 952 -4.49 -19.80 -40.26
C VAL A 952 -5.03 -18.37 -40.31
N HIS A 953 -4.62 -17.50 -39.39
CA HIS A 953 -5.10 -16.12 -39.30
C HIS A 953 -4.64 -15.25 -40.47
N GLU A 954 -3.38 -15.37 -40.88
CA GLU A 954 -2.85 -14.68 -42.06
C GLU A 954 -3.57 -15.12 -43.33
N THR A 955 -3.91 -16.40 -43.46
CA THR A 955 -4.70 -16.91 -44.59
C THR A 955 -6.11 -16.33 -44.60
N ILE A 956 -6.79 -16.25 -43.44
CA ILE A 956 -8.11 -15.59 -43.34
C ILE A 956 -8.02 -14.12 -43.78
N ASN A 957 -7.02 -13.39 -43.29
CA ASN A 957 -6.82 -11.99 -43.67
C ASN A 957 -6.54 -11.84 -45.18
N ALA A 958 -5.72 -12.72 -45.76
CA ALA A 958 -5.43 -12.73 -47.19
C ALA A 958 -6.70 -13.02 -48.03
N ILE A 959 -7.52 -14.00 -47.60
CA ILE A 959 -8.82 -14.28 -48.23
C ILE A 959 -9.71 -13.04 -48.22
N ARG A 960 -9.84 -12.36 -47.08
CA ARG A 960 -10.66 -11.16 -46.94
C ARG A 960 -10.14 -10.01 -47.81
N GLN A 961 -8.82 -9.83 -47.86
CA GLN A 961 -8.18 -8.81 -48.69
C GLN A 961 -8.46 -9.05 -50.18
N VAL A 962 -8.28 -10.28 -50.66
CA VAL A 962 -8.56 -10.63 -52.07
C VAL A 962 -10.05 -10.52 -52.37
N ARG A 963 -10.94 -10.97 -51.46
CA ARG A 963 -12.38 -10.79 -51.61
C ARG A 963 -12.75 -9.31 -51.77
N GLY A 964 -12.19 -8.43 -50.93
CA GLY A 964 -12.41 -6.98 -51.04
C GLY A 964 -11.92 -6.39 -52.37
N GLN A 965 -10.83 -6.92 -52.94
CA GLN A 965 -10.37 -6.51 -54.28
C GLN A 965 -11.37 -6.97 -55.36
N VAL A 966 -11.83 -8.23 -55.32
CA VAL A 966 -12.83 -8.78 -56.25
C VAL A 966 -14.13 -7.96 -56.20
N GLU A 967 -14.65 -7.68 -55.00
CA GLU A 967 -15.85 -6.86 -54.81
C GLU A 967 -15.64 -5.42 -55.28
N GLY A 968 -14.44 -4.85 -55.05
CA GLY A 968 -14.07 -3.54 -55.56
C GLY A 968 -14.08 -3.46 -57.09
N TRP A 969 -13.64 -4.54 -57.77
CA TRP A 969 -13.72 -4.64 -59.22
C TRP A 969 -15.14 -4.87 -59.74
N GLU A 970 -15.94 -5.71 -59.08
CA GLU A 970 -17.37 -5.85 -59.40
C GLU A 970 -18.08 -4.49 -59.33
N LYS A 971 -17.82 -3.73 -58.27
CA LYS A 971 -18.41 -2.39 -58.08
C LYS A 971 -17.94 -1.39 -59.12
N ARG A 972 -16.66 -1.41 -59.52
CA ARG A 972 -16.14 -0.58 -60.62
C ARG A 972 -16.75 -0.97 -61.97
N ALA A 973 -17.08 -2.24 -62.13
CA ALA A 973 -17.70 -2.74 -63.35
C ALA A 973 -19.18 -2.33 -63.48
N GLU A 974 -19.85 -1.98 -62.38
CA GLU A 974 -21.26 -1.51 -62.37
C GLU A 974 -21.45 -0.33 -63.35
N GLY A 975 -22.31 -0.51 -64.36
CA GLY A 975 -22.57 0.48 -65.40
C GLY A 975 -21.59 0.48 -66.58
N SER A 976 -20.62 -0.44 -66.62
CA SER A 976 -19.74 -0.69 -67.77
C SER A 976 -20.13 -1.97 -68.52
N GLY A 977 -19.74 -2.10 -69.79
CA GLY A 977 -19.92 -3.34 -70.58
C GLY A 977 -19.18 -4.56 -70.03
N GLY A 978 -18.25 -4.37 -69.08
CA GLY A 978 -17.50 -5.42 -68.40
C GLY A 978 -18.26 -6.10 -67.25
N ALA A 979 -19.38 -5.54 -66.78
CA ALA A 979 -20.15 -6.07 -65.65
C ALA A 979 -20.63 -7.51 -65.87
N SER A 980 -21.17 -7.80 -67.06
CA SER A 980 -21.67 -9.14 -67.42
C SER A 980 -20.55 -10.18 -67.50
N ARG A 981 -19.34 -9.76 -67.88
CA ARG A 981 -18.16 -10.62 -68.01
C ARG A 981 -17.53 -10.98 -66.66
N LEU A 982 -17.59 -10.08 -65.67
CA LEU A 982 -16.96 -10.29 -64.37
C LEU A 982 -17.87 -10.92 -63.31
N LYS A 983 -19.20 -10.75 -63.42
CA LYS A 983 -20.16 -11.15 -62.37
C LYS A 983 -20.09 -12.63 -62.00
N ARG A 984 -20.15 -13.55 -62.98
CA ARG A 984 -20.16 -15.00 -62.72
C ARG A 984 -18.79 -15.52 -62.25
N PRO A 985 -17.65 -15.15 -62.87
CA PRO A 985 -16.33 -15.49 -62.36
C PRO A 985 -16.05 -14.95 -60.96
N ALA A 986 -16.45 -13.70 -60.67
CA ALA A 986 -16.31 -13.11 -59.33
C ALA A 986 -17.12 -13.89 -58.28
N ALA A 987 -18.37 -14.24 -58.58
CA ALA A 987 -19.20 -15.05 -57.70
C ALA A 987 -18.58 -16.44 -57.42
N ALA A 988 -18.08 -17.11 -58.46
CA ALA A 988 -17.42 -18.41 -58.33
C ALA A 988 -16.15 -18.33 -57.46
N LEU A 989 -15.30 -17.31 -57.70
CA LEU A 989 -14.09 -17.08 -56.91
C LEU A 989 -14.44 -16.77 -55.44
N LYS A 990 -15.43 -15.91 -55.19
CA LYS A 990 -15.90 -15.61 -53.83
C LYS A 990 -16.43 -16.85 -53.12
N GLN A 991 -17.19 -17.71 -53.80
CA GLN A 991 -17.69 -18.95 -53.22
C GLN A 991 -16.57 -19.92 -52.84
N LYS A 992 -15.56 -20.10 -53.71
CA LYS A 992 -14.37 -20.91 -53.41
C LYS A 992 -13.63 -20.37 -52.18
N MET A 993 -13.45 -19.05 -52.09
CA MET A 993 -12.82 -18.39 -50.95
C MET A 993 -13.63 -18.57 -49.66
N SER A 994 -14.96 -18.38 -49.71
CA SER A 994 -15.83 -18.55 -48.54
C SER A 994 -15.83 -19.98 -48.01
N ALA A 995 -15.81 -21.00 -48.88
CA ALA A 995 -15.74 -22.39 -48.46
C ALA A 995 -14.48 -22.72 -47.64
N VAL A 996 -13.37 -22.02 -47.90
CA VAL A 996 -12.13 -22.14 -47.10
C VAL A 996 -12.26 -21.35 -45.81
N GLU A 997 -12.69 -20.08 -45.88
CA GLU A 997 -12.79 -19.22 -44.70
C GLU A 997 -13.76 -19.78 -43.65
N GLU A 998 -14.92 -20.31 -44.06
CA GLU A 998 -15.94 -20.86 -43.16
C GLU A 998 -15.48 -22.11 -42.40
N GLU A 999 -14.42 -22.78 -42.85
CA GLU A 999 -13.77 -23.88 -42.11
C GLU A 999 -12.67 -23.37 -41.16
N LEU A 1000 -12.01 -22.28 -41.53
CA LEU A 1000 -10.95 -21.67 -40.73
C LEU A 1000 -11.51 -20.82 -39.57
N ILE A 1001 -12.58 -20.05 -39.80
CA ILE A 1001 -13.19 -19.12 -38.83
C ILE A 1001 -14.73 -19.12 -38.93
N GLN A 1002 -15.40 -18.87 -37.80
CA GLN A 1002 -16.86 -18.77 -37.75
C GLN A 1002 -17.34 -17.40 -38.23
N VAL A 1003 -17.65 -17.28 -39.53
CA VAL A 1003 -18.04 -16.00 -40.17
C VAL A 1003 -19.40 -15.45 -39.72
N LYS A 1004 -20.25 -16.27 -39.08
CA LYS A 1004 -21.56 -15.84 -38.56
C LYS A 1004 -21.49 -15.19 -37.18
N ALA A 1005 -20.39 -15.39 -36.45
CA ALA A 1005 -20.22 -14.80 -35.13
C ALA A 1005 -20.17 -13.27 -35.26
N LYS A 1006 -20.95 -12.59 -34.42
CA LYS A 1006 -21.00 -11.13 -34.25
C LYS A 1006 -20.78 -10.72 -32.79
N SER A 1007 -20.85 -11.68 -31.86
CA SER A 1007 -20.58 -11.50 -30.44
C SER A 1007 -19.70 -12.62 -29.89
N ARG A 1008 -19.08 -12.38 -28.72
CA ARG A 1008 -18.26 -13.37 -28.01
C ARG A 1008 -19.01 -14.66 -27.68
N GLN A 1009 -20.30 -14.57 -27.34
CA GLN A 1009 -21.11 -15.72 -26.91
C GLN A 1009 -21.76 -16.44 -28.10
N ASP A 1010 -21.61 -15.95 -29.33
CA ASP A 1010 -22.17 -16.62 -30.51
C ASP A 1010 -21.51 -17.97 -30.79
N THR A 1011 -20.36 -18.26 -30.18
CA THR A 1011 -19.75 -19.60 -30.20
C THR A 1011 -20.62 -20.67 -29.53
N LEU A 1012 -21.64 -20.27 -28.76
CA LEU A 1012 -22.67 -21.18 -28.24
C LEU A 1012 -23.74 -21.51 -29.29
N ASN A 1013 -24.03 -20.55 -30.19
CA ASN A 1013 -25.03 -20.71 -31.26
C ASN A 1013 -24.43 -21.34 -32.53
N TYR A 1014 -23.14 -21.11 -32.77
CA TYR A 1014 -22.43 -21.57 -33.96
C TYR A 1014 -21.17 -22.34 -33.57
N PRO A 1015 -20.96 -23.55 -34.12
CA PRO A 1015 -19.80 -24.38 -33.74
C PRO A 1015 -18.46 -23.68 -33.96
N ALA A 1016 -17.53 -23.92 -33.04
CA ALA A 1016 -16.14 -23.46 -33.15
C ALA A 1016 -15.44 -24.05 -34.38
N LYS A 1017 -14.73 -23.18 -35.10
CA LYS A 1017 -13.93 -23.52 -36.29
C LYS A 1017 -12.45 -23.69 -35.94
N LEU A 1018 -11.61 -23.98 -36.93
CA LEU A 1018 -10.23 -24.41 -36.69
C LEU A 1018 -9.42 -23.38 -35.90
N ASN A 1019 -9.61 -22.08 -36.15
CA ASN A 1019 -8.92 -21.03 -35.40
C ASN A 1019 -9.16 -21.12 -33.88
N LEU A 1020 -10.44 -21.18 -33.46
CA LEU A 1020 -10.82 -21.26 -32.06
C LEU A 1020 -10.41 -22.60 -31.42
N LYS A 1021 -10.48 -23.70 -32.17
CA LYS A 1021 -10.05 -25.03 -31.68
C LYS A 1021 -8.55 -25.08 -31.42
N ILE A 1022 -7.74 -24.57 -32.35
CA ILE A 1022 -6.28 -24.49 -32.21
C ILE A 1022 -5.91 -23.54 -31.06
N GLY A 1023 -6.56 -22.38 -30.99
CA GLY A 1023 -6.38 -21.44 -29.89
C GLY A 1023 -6.77 -22.01 -28.52
N GLY A 1024 -7.85 -22.79 -28.45
CA GLY A 1024 -8.27 -23.49 -27.23
C GLY A 1024 -7.26 -24.54 -26.78
N LEU A 1025 -6.63 -25.26 -27.71
CA LEU A 1025 -5.54 -26.19 -27.39
C LEU A 1025 -4.34 -25.46 -26.78
N ALA A 1026 -4.06 -24.24 -27.24
CA ALA A 1026 -3.01 -23.41 -26.66
C ALA A 1026 -3.23 -23.22 -25.15
N MET A 1027 -4.47 -22.93 -24.73
CA MET A 1027 -4.83 -22.79 -23.32
C MET A 1027 -4.65 -24.08 -22.54
N ALA A 1028 -5.09 -25.21 -23.12
CA ALA A 1028 -4.96 -26.52 -22.48
C ALA A 1028 -3.50 -26.91 -22.23
N VAL A 1029 -2.64 -26.78 -23.25
CA VAL A 1029 -1.19 -27.07 -23.13
C VAL A 1029 -0.53 -26.13 -22.14
N GLY A 1030 -0.95 -24.86 -22.15
CA GLY A 1030 -0.39 -23.84 -21.28
C GLY A 1030 -0.99 -23.80 -19.89
N SER A 1031 -1.78 -24.78 -19.42
CA SER A 1031 -2.56 -24.70 -18.17
C SER A 1031 -1.75 -24.87 -16.87
N ALA A 1032 -0.69 -25.68 -16.88
CA ALA A 1032 0.23 -25.89 -15.77
C ALA A 1032 1.67 -26.05 -16.30
N ASP A 1033 2.69 -26.02 -15.45
CA ASP A 1033 4.09 -26.19 -15.89
C ASP A 1033 4.47 -27.68 -15.90
N PHE A 1034 3.98 -28.42 -16.90
CA PHE A 1034 4.21 -29.86 -17.11
C PHE A 1034 4.29 -30.19 -18.61
N ALA A 1035 4.79 -31.39 -18.94
CA ALA A 1035 4.79 -31.88 -20.30
C ALA A 1035 3.37 -31.96 -20.88
N PRO A 1036 3.20 -31.67 -22.19
CA PRO A 1036 1.93 -31.89 -22.86
C PRO A 1036 1.50 -33.34 -22.77
N THR A 1037 0.21 -33.58 -22.53
CA THR A 1037 -0.33 -34.94 -22.59
C THR A 1037 -0.29 -35.47 -24.02
N LYS A 1038 -0.29 -36.81 -24.16
CA LYS A 1038 -0.39 -37.47 -25.48
C LYS A 1038 -1.61 -36.98 -26.26
N ALA A 1039 -2.74 -36.79 -25.57
CA ALA A 1039 -3.97 -36.27 -26.17
C ALA A 1039 -3.80 -34.85 -26.70
N MET A 1040 -3.14 -33.94 -25.97
CA MET A 1040 -2.89 -32.59 -26.44
C MET A 1040 -2.05 -32.58 -27.73
N THR A 1041 -1.04 -33.45 -27.81
CA THR A 1041 -0.21 -33.59 -29.02
C THR A 1041 -1.03 -34.18 -30.18
N ALA A 1042 -1.81 -35.24 -29.95
CA ALA A 1042 -2.65 -35.84 -30.97
C ALA A 1042 -3.70 -34.86 -31.53
N VAL A 1043 -4.32 -34.05 -30.67
CA VAL A 1043 -5.25 -33.00 -31.07
C VAL A 1043 -4.55 -31.93 -31.91
N PHE A 1044 -3.31 -31.54 -31.55
CA PHE A 1044 -2.54 -30.62 -32.39
C PHE A 1044 -2.30 -31.18 -33.80
N GLU A 1045 -1.89 -32.44 -33.91
CA GLU A 1045 -1.63 -33.07 -35.21
C GLU A 1045 -2.92 -33.17 -36.05
N ASP A 1046 -4.06 -33.55 -35.45
CA ASP A 1046 -5.34 -33.58 -36.16
C ASP A 1046 -5.76 -32.20 -36.66
N LEU A 1047 -5.79 -31.21 -35.77
CA LEU A 1047 -6.21 -29.85 -36.11
C LEU A 1047 -5.26 -29.21 -37.13
N SER A 1048 -3.95 -29.47 -37.02
CA SER A 1048 -2.95 -29.00 -37.98
C SER A 1048 -3.13 -29.63 -39.36
N ARG A 1049 -3.40 -30.95 -39.43
CA ARG A 1049 -3.71 -31.64 -40.70
C ARG A 1049 -4.94 -31.04 -41.37
N ARG A 1050 -6.01 -30.79 -40.60
CA ARG A 1050 -7.24 -30.17 -41.12
C ARG A 1050 -7.03 -28.73 -41.59
N ALA A 1051 -6.26 -27.94 -40.84
CA ALA A 1051 -5.87 -26.59 -41.25
C ALA A 1051 -5.04 -26.63 -42.54
N ASN A 1052 -4.03 -27.50 -42.62
CA ASN A 1052 -3.18 -27.65 -43.81
C ASN A 1052 -3.98 -27.97 -45.07
N ALA A 1053 -5.04 -28.79 -44.97
CA ALA A 1053 -5.92 -29.06 -46.10
C ALA A 1053 -6.61 -27.79 -46.63
N GLN A 1054 -7.08 -26.91 -45.74
CA GLN A 1054 -7.70 -25.64 -46.12
C GLN A 1054 -6.67 -24.61 -46.62
N LEU A 1055 -5.50 -24.55 -45.99
CA LEU A 1055 -4.39 -23.71 -46.43
C LEU A 1055 -3.90 -24.08 -47.84
N ALA A 1056 -3.84 -25.38 -48.16
CA ALA A 1056 -3.51 -25.86 -49.51
C ALA A 1056 -4.58 -25.46 -50.54
N ARG A 1057 -5.87 -25.55 -50.19
CA ARG A 1057 -6.97 -25.08 -51.05
C ARG A 1057 -6.88 -23.58 -51.32
N TRP A 1058 -6.59 -22.77 -50.30
CA TRP A 1058 -6.34 -21.34 -50.50
C TRP A 1058 -5.15 -21.09 -51.42
N ARG A 1059 -4.02 -21.77 -51.22
CA ARG A 1059 -2.83 -21.63 -52.09
C ARG A 1059 -3.15 -21.92 -53.55
N ALA A 1060 -3.95 -22.95 -53.84
CA ALA A 1060 -4.41 -23.23 -55.20
C ALA A 1060 -5.31 -22.09 -55.76
N ILE A 1061 -6.28 -21.62 -54.98
CA ILE A 1061 -7.14 -20.48 -55.38
C ILE A 1061 -6.30 -19.23 -55.66
N ALA A 1062 -5.34 -18.92 -54.79
CA ALA A 1062 -4.46 -17.76 -54.93
C ALA A 1062 -3.49 -17.87 -56.10
N LYS A 1063 -3.03 -19.09 -56.43
CA LYS A 1063 -2.10 -19.34 -57.53
C LYS A 1063 -2.79 -19.36 -58.89
N ASP A 1064 -3.98 -19.97 -58.97
CA ASP A 1064 -4.62 -20.29 -60.25
C ASP A 1064 -5.84 -19.40 -60.52
N ASP A 1065 -6.79 -19.33 -59.57
CA ASP A 1065 -8.06 -18.63 -59.78
C ASP A 1065 -7.94 -17.10 -59.68
N VAL A 1066 -7.10 -16.59 -58.77
CA VAL A 1066 -6.91 -15.13 -58.61
C VAL A 1066 -6.25 -14.50 -59.84
N PRO A 1067 -5.13 -15.03 -60.39
CA PRO A 1067 -4.57 -14.50 -61.64
C PRO A 1067 -5.49 -14.68 -62.84
N ALA A 1068 -6.26 -15.77 -62.90
CA ALA A 1068 -7.27 -15.96 -63.94
C ALA A 1068 -8.35 -14.86 -63.88
N PHE A 1069 -8.82 -14.50 -62.68
CA PHE A 1069 -9.74 -13.39 -62.50
C PHE A 1069 -9.11 -12.04 -62.84
N ASP A 1070 -7.85 -11.78 -62.46
CA ASP A 1070 -7.14 -10.55 -62.84
C ASP A 1070 -7.02 -10.39 -64.37
N LYS A 1071 -6.72 -11.49 -65.08
CA LYS A 1071 -6.69 -11.49 -66.55
C LYS A 1071 -8.06 -11.14 -67.14
N LEU A 1072 -9.15 -11.66 -66.57
CA LEU A 1072 -10.51 -11.30 -66.97
C LEU A 1072 -10.82 -9.82 -66.69
N VAL A 1073 -10.39 -9.28 -65.55
CA VAL A 1073 -10.54 -7.86 -65.22
C VAL A 1073 -9.84 -6.99 -66.28
N ARG A 1074 -8.59 -7.29 -66.63
CA ARG A 1074 -7.85 -6.54 -67.68
C ARG A 1074 -8.54 -6.63 -69.05
N GLY A 1075 -9.13 -7.78 -69.39
CA GLY A 1075 -9.85 -8.00 -70.66
C GLY A 1075 -11.32 -7.53 -70.67
N SER A 1076 -11.83 -7.01 -69.55
CA SER A 1076 -13.25 -6.62 -69.41
C SER A 1076 -13.56 -5.18 -69.82
N GLY A 1077 -12.53 -4.36 -70.06
CA GLY A 1077 -12.68 -2.93 -70.36
C GLY A 1077 -13.08 -2.07 -69.15
N VAL A 1078 -13.04 -2.64 -67.94
CA VAL A 1078 -13.27 -1.89 -66.69
C VAL A 1078 -12.04 -1.04 -66.38
N PRO A 1079 -12.16 0.30 -66.27
CA PRO A 1079 -11.01 1.16 -66.05
C PRO A 1079 -10.33 0.86 -64.71
N ALA A 1080 -9.00 0.79 -64.73
CA ALA A 1080 -8.20 0.49 -63.54
C ALA A 1080 -8.27 1.61 -62.48
N VAL A 1081 -8.43 2.85 -62.96
CA VAL A 1081 -8.72 4.03 -62.15
C VAL A 1081 -9.91 4.72 -62.80
N SER A 1082 -11.01 4.88 -62.06
CA SER A 1082 -12.17 5.64 -62.51
C SER A 1082 -12.21 7.00 -61.81
N ALA A 1083 -12.51 8.06 -62.57
CA ALA A 1083 -12.81 9.35 -61.98
C ALA A 1083 -14.07 9.21 -61.12
N VAL A 1084 -14.03 9.72 -59.88
CA VAL A 1084 -15.24 9.83 -59.06
C VAL A 1084 -16.17 10.81 -59.77
N ARG A 1085 -17.20 10.29 -60.45
CA ARG A 1085 -18.29 11.16 -60.93
C ARG A 1085 -18.94 11.77 -59.69
N GLU A 1086 -18.87 13.10 -59.56
CA GLU A 1086 -19.74 13.82 -58.64
C GLU A 1086 -21.17 13.35 -58.88
N ARG A 1087 -21.86 12.93 -57.81
CA ARG A 1087 -23.29 12.65 -57.91
C ARG A 1087 -23.97 13.96 -58.30
N LYS A 1088 -24.37 14.07 -59.57
CA LYS A 1088 -25.38 15.06 -59.98
C LYS A 1088 -26.61 14.86 -59.10
N ARG A 1089 -26.94 15.90 -58.33
CA ARG A 1089 -28.28 16.10 -57.79
C ARG A 1089 -29.22 16.28 -58.98
N GLU A 1090 -30.04 15.28 -59.26
CA GLU A 1090 -31.33 15.41 -59.94
C GLU A 1090 -32.33 14.81 -58.93
N GLY A 1091 -33.25 15.55 -58.33
CA GLY A 1091 -34.28 16.36 -58.97
C GLY A 1091 -35.62 15.63 -58.79
N ARG A 1092 -36.18 15.65 -57.56
CA ARG A 1092 -37.56 15.21 -57.29
C ARG A 1092 -38.40 16.47 -57.01
N THR A 1093 -38.78 17.14 -58.09
CA THR A 1093 -40.01 17.94 -58.21
C THR A 1093 -40.90 17.07 -59.10
N GLU A 1094 -42.15 16.74 -58.80
CA GLU A 1094 -43.24 17.53 -58.25
C GLU A 1094 -44.21 16.63 -57.45
N LEU A 1095 -44.90 17.22 -56.48
CA LEU A 1095 -46.37 17.24 -56.45
C LEU A 1095 -46.85 18.04 -55.24
N ARG A 1096 -47.20 19.31 -55.50
CA ARG A 1096 -48.19 20.06 -54.73
C ARG A 1096 -49.42 20.21 -55.62
N ARG A 1097 -50.47 19.44 -55.36
CA ARG A 1097 -51.89 19.84 -55.43
C ARG A 1097 -52.78 18.63 -55.14
N ALA A 1098 -53.32 18.58 -53.93
CA ALA A 1098 -54.67 18.11 -53.65
C ALA A 1098 -54.99 18.40 -52.18
N ALA A 1099 -55.73 19.48 -51.95
CA ALA A 1099 -56.55 19.65 -50.77
C ALA A 1099 -58.01 19.59 -51.23
N SER A 1100 -58.71 18.50 -50.92
CA SER A 1100 -60.17 18.48 -50.73
C SER A 1100 -60.67 17.07 -50.41
N ARG A 1101 -61.26 16.92 -49.21
CA ARG A 1101 -62.47 16.10 -48.89
C ARG A 1101 -62.36 14.57 -49.08
N CYS A 1102 -62.94 13.68 -48.30
CA CYS A 1102 -63.74 13.68 -47.08
C CYS A 1102 -64.04 12.20 -46.74
N ARG A 1103 -64.40 11.92 -45.47
CA ARG A 1103 -65.12 10.74 -44.93
C ARG A 1103 -64.30 9.46 -44.65
N GLY A 1104 -64.32 9.07 -43.37
CA GLY A 1104 -63.84 7.79 -42.83
C GLY A 1104 -64.81 6.62 -43.09
N PRO A 1105 -64.97 5.59 -42.22
CA PRO A 1105 -64.80 5.65 -40.75
C PRO A 1105 -64.22 4.38 -40.08
N ARG A 1106 -64.18 4.41 -38.72
CA ARG A 1106 -64.17 3.26 -37.77
C ARG A 1106 -62.87 2.42 -37.74
N THR A 1107 -62.33 1.94 -36.63
CA THR A 1107 -62.71 1.87 -35.20
C THR A 1107 -61.49 1.30 -34.47
N CYS A 1108 -61.03 1.91 -33.38
CA CYS A 1108 -60.33 1.22 -32.30
C CYS A 1108 -60.46 2.06 -31.02
N THR A 1109 -61.30 1.57 -30.11
CA THR A 1109 -61.41 1.89 -28.68
C THR A 1109 -61.77 0.58 -27.98
N PRO A 1110 -61.52 0.37 -26.66
CA PRO A 1110 -60.95 1.29 -25.66
C PRO A 1110 -59.81 0.70 -24.77
N ASP A 1111 -58.94 1.58 -24.25
CA ASP A 1111 -58.70 1.93 -22.80
C ASP A 1111 -58.83 0.85 -21.69
N PRO A 1112 -58.35 1.03 -20.42
CA PRO A 1112 -57.39 1.97 -19.80
C PRO A 1112 -56.31 1.23 -18.94
N ARG A 1113 -55.24 1.83 -18.35
CA ARG A 1113 -55.31 2.71 -17.16
C ARG A 1113 -53.95 3.36 -16.80
N TRP A 1114 -54.05 4.69 -16.63
CA TRP A 1114 -53.52 5.55 -15.54
C TRP A 1114 -52.01 5.81 -15.41
N ARG A 1115 -51.55 7.03 -15.78
CA ARG A 1115 -51.39 8.28 -14.98
C ARG A 1115 -50.15 8.21 -14.05
N GLY A 1116 -49.24 9.19 -14.02
CA GLY A 1116 -49.25 10.55 -14.53
C GLY A 1116 -47.84 11.18 -14.56
N CYS A 1117 -47.77 12.30 -15.27
CA CYS A 1117 -46.61 13.16 -15.52
C CYS A 1117 -46.46 14.21 -14.39
N PRO A 1118 -45.35 15.00 -14.29
CA PRO A 1118 -45.20 16.13 -15.21
C PRO A 1118 -43.77 16.44 -15.69
N ARG A 1119 -43.78 17.25 -16.77
CA ARG A 1119 -42.72 17.74 -17.67
C ARG A 1119 -41.70 18.68 -17.02
N PRO A 1120 -40.67 19.08 -17.80
CA PRO A 1120 -40.53 20.52 -18.02
C PRO A 1120 -40.32 20.96 -19.49
N SER A 1121 -40.62 22.23 -19.70
CA SER A 1121 -40.05 23.16 -20.69
C SER A 1121 -40.57 23.17 -22.14
N SER A 1122 -41.36 24.20 -22.41
CA SER A 1122 -41.34 25.00 -23.64
C SER A 1122 -40.38 26.20 -23.36
N ARG A 1123 -39.73 26.90 -24.29
CA ARG A 1123 -39.90 27.07 -25.72
C ARG A 1123 -38.76 27.98 -26.22
N THR A 1124 -38.20 27.65 -27.38
CA THR A 1124 -37.92 28.56 -28.52
C THR A 1124 -36.98 29.79 -28.37
N VAL A 1125 -35.89 29.82 -29.16
CA VAL A 1125 -35.79 30.37 -30.55
C VAL A 1125 -34.66 31.37 -30.88
N THR A 1126 -34.06 31.08 -32.06
CA THR A 1126 -33.37 31.92 -33.08
C THR A 1126 -31.90 32.36 -32.98
N ARG A 1127 -31.08 31.68 -33.81
CA ARG A 1127 -30.37 32.16 -35.03
C ARG A 1127 -29.74 33.57 -35.03
N ARG A 1128 -28.43 33.63 -35.32
CA ARG A 1128 -27.88 34.13 -36.62
C ARG A 1128 -26.37 33.89 -36.77
N CYS A 1129 -25.97 33.74 -38.03
CA CYS A 1129 -24.63 33.44 -38.56
C CYS A 1129 -23.62 34.60 -38.48
N ARG A 1130 -22.32 34.31 -38.37
CA ARG A 1130 -21.33 34.44 -39.47
C ARG A 1130 -19.87 34.16 -39.02
N ARG A 1131 -19.13 33.54 -39.95
CA ARG A 1131 -17.66 33.46 -40.16
C ARG A 1131 -16.88 34.70 -39.62
N ARG A 1132 -15.60 34.65 -39.21
CA ARG A 1132 -14.41 34.08 -39.87
C ARG A 1132 -13.16 34.33 -38.97
N SER A 1133 -12.20 33.40 -39.05
CA SER A 1133 -10.73 33.57 -39.04
C SER A 1133 -9.94 34.12 -37.83
N ARG A 1134 -9.03 33.24 -37.38
CA ARG A 1134 -7.56 33.39 -37.21
C ARG A 1134 -6.97 34.24 -36.07
N ARG A 1135 -6.12 33.51 -35.33
CA ARG A 1135 -4.79 33.80 -34.76
C ARG A 1135 -4.69 34.39 -33.33
N ARG A 1136 -4.29 33.47 -32.43
CA ARG A 1136 -3.22 33.53 -31.41
C ARG A 1136 -3.15 34.78 -30.52
N ARG A 1137 -3.50 34.58 -29.24
CA ARG A 1137 -2.53 34.52 -28.13
C ARG A 1137 -2.95 33.42 -27.18
#